data_AF-A0A8R7V382-F1
#
_entry.id   AF-A0A8R7V382-F1
#
_cell.length_a   1.000
_cell.length_b   1.000
_cell.length_c   1.000
_cell.angle_alpha   90.00
_cell.angle_beta   90.00
_cell.angle_gamma   90.00
#
_symmetry.space_group_name_H-M   'P 1'
#
loop_
_entity.id
_entity.type
_entity.pdbx_description
1 polymer ?
#
loop_
_entity_poly.entity_id
_entity_poly.type
_entity_poly.pdbx_seq_one_letter_code
_entity_poly.pdbx_strand_id
1 'polypeptide(L)'
;MRAREPYNRIDKLGPEDAWSLLRKQVVSGDEDGPDIDMLKDIGLQVIEKCDGLPLSVKVMGGLLRQKGKQRHDWEMVLNDSIWSVSEMPEELNYAVYLSYEDLPPCIKQCFLHYSLLPKGGLFYRSAIIGMWISEGFIHGASDHLEELGIKYYSELILRNLIEPGIQHIDDPVFNMHDVVRSFAQFVARDEAVAVQSGENGNISELTGQKFLHLSIESKVSKSEALDWSSLQAQKALRTLICVGHVNIKPGDSLVGFPCLRILILHMYSANVALLVESLHELKHLRYLSIKNSDTSCLPENIGKMKFLQYISIIGSQQFVKLPDSIVNLGKLWSLDFRGTRINGIPRGFCALKILRRLRGFPVQVDGDWCSLEELGPLSQLRVLDLSGLQNVSTTLSATKARVSEKIHLTNLYLQCSSILWVDGLIKDEEGVSEQRQIKEVFDELCPPPSLDVLGMQGYFGRQLPSWMTSTLLASSLRSLRTLVMIDLACCTQLPDGLCQLPYLEALQILHAPSIKRVGPEFLQPYHHHGAHPFQVALAFPRLRVMDLSGMLQWDEWAWDEQVQAFPVLEGLFLTKCKLRLIPPGLVSNARALKKLVISFVQQVKLRKNFASVTELEVTHSPDLERITNLPNLQKLTINKCPKLNVLEVVPALQILVLNDYTMEVLPEYMRDIKPRHLQVDCKPLLLASVAAGQSGTEWDKFSHVEHVKAYADDGNSFRALFMLYTRDPCSLRTNINHPFVSAGTLSSSVVDAQGFESVFKMNRSTFNYVCGLVYVPSLEDMSICTFADGGVLSLQDRVALALLVLNSGEPLETIGSSVGVNESTVSLVTDSFVDAVVAKAIHHLRWPYPDEMKKTKPKYHKIHGLPNCCGVVHTIHTTPQDDERGYSFVLQAVVGPDLRFILGQWKWSGSRIQPGIILHDSELFQFCEEGKLLNGNKLKVSLDGSEVAEYVIGGAEYPLLPWLLTPYNQLEKEDHSNFPDQVEFNRRHSAARTVTLKAMARFQDTYKWLYTGTWHPKSPGNAIWACLLLHNIVIDMEEGEGAPFSEESDYSQQVRRLANEDAVRTRDVLAQYCLTSMPSQSGDADQEQEVVSSSGGN
;
A
#
# COMPACT_ATOMS: atom_id res chain seq x y z
N MET A 1 4.74 -17.79 26.05
CA MET A 1 6.07 -17.74 25.40
C MET A 1 6.97 -16.76 26.16
N ARG A 2 8.20 -17.15 26.53
CA ARG A 2 9.22 -16.18 26.98
C ARG A 2 10.00 -15.74 25.74
N ALA A 3 9.78 -14.52 25.27
CA ALA A 3 10.53 -13.95 24.16
C ALA A 3 12.02 -13.80 24.53
N ARG A 4 12.92 -14.12 23.59
CA ARG A 4 14.39 -14.01 23.73
C ARG A 4 14.91 -12.85 22.88
N GLU A 5 14.87 -11.61 23.37
CA GLU A 5 15.65 -10.43 22.89
C GLU A 5 15.72 -9.36 24.01
N PRO A 6 16.71 -8.43 24.03
CA PRO A 6 17.03 -7.66 25.23
C PRO A 6 16.06 -6.50 25.49
N TYR A 7 15.51 -6.46 26.69
CA TYR A 7 14.62 -5.39 27.17
C TYR A 7 15.36 -4.06 27.30
N ASN A 8 14.88 -3.01 26.64
CA ASN A 8 15.17 -1.64 27.07
C ASN A 8 14.18 -1.31 28.18
N ARG A 9 14.66 -1.23 29.44
CA ARG A 9 13.79 -0.82 30.56
C ARG A 9 13.64 0.69 30.50
N ILE A 10 12.42 1.15 30.24
CA ILE A 10 12.07 2.56 30.31
C ILE A 10 11.90 2.91 31.79
N ASP A 11 12.67 3.87 32.29
CA ASP A 11 12.57 4.33 33.66
C ASP A 11 11.28 5.11 33.91
N LYS A 12 10.89 5.18 35.19
CA LYS A 12 9.78 6.03 35.65
C LYS A 12 10.11 7.51 35.41
N LEU A 13 9.07 8.34 35.31
CA LEU A 13 9.28 9.78 35.18
C LEU A 13 9.90 10.34 36.46
N GLY A 14 10.90 11.21 36.28
CA GLY A 14 11.37 12.07 37.38
C GLY A 14 10.25 12.99 37.87
N PRO A 15 10.28 13.45 39.13
CA PRO A 15 9.22 14.26 39.72
C PRO A 15 8.85 15.51 38.89
N GLU A 16 9.82 16.19 38.31
CA GLU A 16 9.61 17.39 37.50
C GLU A 16 8.97 17.07 36.13
N ASP A 17 9.40 15.99 35.47
CA ASP A 17 8.80 15.54 34.21
C ASP A 17 7.37 15.04 34.43
N ALA A 18 7.13 14.32 35.53
CA ALA A 18 5.81 13.88 35.95
C ALA A 18 4.88 15.06 36.27
N TRP A 19 5.40 16.10 36.94
CA TRP A 19 4.66 17.35 37.18
C TRP A 19 4.32 18.06 35.87
N SER A 20 5.29 18.19 34.96
CA SER A 20 5.07 18.79 33.64
C SER A 20 3.97 18.05 32.86
N LEU A 21 3.98 16.71 32.92
CA LEU A 21 2.93 15.87 32.34
C LEU A 21 1.57 16.11 33.00
N LEU A 22 1.49 16.06 34.33
CA LEU A 22 0.24 16.28 35.09
C LEU A 22 -0.34 17.66 34.79
N ARG A 23 0.48 18.72 34.90
CA ARG A 23 0.11 20.10 34.62
C ARG A 23 -0.47 20.23 33.22
N LYS A 24 0.16 19.61 32.22
CA LYS A 24 -0.30 19.61 30.83
C LYS A 24 -1.67 18.92 30.67
N GLN A 25 -2.01 17.94 31.49
CA GLN A 25 -3.33 17.29 31.44
C GLN A 25 -4.43 18.14 32.07
N VAL A 26 -4.12 18.89 33.13
CA VAL A 26 -5.13 19.67 33.88
C VAL A 26 -5.41 21.02 33.21
N VAL A 27 -4.38 21.69 32.71
CA VAL A 27 -4.51 23.03 32.12
C VAL A 27 -5.37 22.99 30.85
N SER A 28 -6.49 23.71 30.86
CA SER A 28 -7.45 23.78 29.74
C SER A 28 -7.28 25.01 28.84
N GLY A 29 -6.57 26.03 29.30
CA GLY A 29 -6.24 27.27 28.56
C GLY A 29 -5.13 28.06 29.26
N ASP A 30 -4.55 29.05 28.58
CA ASP A 30 -3.36 29.78 29.05
C ASP A 30 -3.58 30.54 30.38
N GLU A 31 -4.82 30.91 30.70
CA GLU A 31 -5.19 31.63 31.93
C GLU A 31 -5.13 30.74 33.19
N ASP A 32 -5.23 29.41 33.05
CA ASP A 32 -5.28 28.47 34.16
C ASP A 32 -3.89 28.11 34.72
N GLY A 33 -2.84 28.38 33.96
CA GLY A 33 -1.47 27.97 34.27
C GLY A 33 -1.00 28.37 35.67
N PRO A 34 -1.11 29.67 36.06
CA PRO A 34 -0.63 30.15 37.35
C PRO A 34 -1.34 29.51 38.55
N ASP A 35 -2.65 29.28 38.47
CA ASP A 35 -3.43 28.66 39.55
C ASP A 35 -3.04 27.20 39.76
N ILE A 36 -2.81 26.47 38.67
CA ILE A 36 -2.32 25.08 38.75
C ILE A 36 -0.88 25.04 39.28
N ASP A 37 -0.04 26.01 38.93
CA ASP A 37 1.33 26.10 39.46
C ASP A 37 1.36 26.30 40.99
N MET A 38 0.36 26.96 41.57
CA MET A 38 0.20 27.08 43.03
C MET A 38 -0.16 25.76 43.73
N LEU A 39 -0.60 24.73 42.99
CA LEU A 39 -0.96 23.41 43.49
C LEU A 39 0.15 22.36 43.32
N LYS A 40 1.35 22.78 42.89
CA LYS A 40 2.48 21.89 42.62
C LYS A 40 2.85 20.99 43.80
N ASP A 41 2.78 21.51 45.02
CA ASP A 41 3.10 20.75 46.24
C ASP A 41 2.16 19.56 46.47
N ILE A 42 0.86 19.73 46.26
CA ILE A 42 -0.11 18.64 46.33
C ILE A 42 -0.02 17.74 45.10
N GLY A 43 0.20 18.32 43.92
CA GLY A 43 0.40 17.57 42.68
C GLY A 43 1.54 16.57 42.76
N LEU A 44 2.67 16.96 43.37
CA LEU A 44 3.80 16.06 43.59
C LEU A 44 3.45 14.91 44.56
N GLN A 45 2.60 15.13 45.57
CA GLN A 45 2.12 14.06 46.45
C GLN A 45 1.18 13.08 45.72
N VAL A 46 0.32 13.58 44.83
CA VAL A 46 -0.51 12.72 43.95
C VAL A 46 0.38 11.92 42.99
N ILE A 47 1.45 12.52 42.46
CA ILE A 47 2.42 11.84 41.59
C ILE A 47 3.17 10.74 42.36
N GLU A 48 3.50 10.96 43.63
CA GLU A 48 4.11 9.95 44.50
C GLU A 48 3.18 8.73 44.66
N LYS A 49 1.87 8.95 44.87
CA LYS A 49 0.86 7.87 44.87
C LYS A 49 0.78 7.12 43.52
N CYS A 50 1.11 7.79 42.43
CA CYS A 50 1.17 7.20 41.08
C CYS A 50 2.50 6.50 40.77
N ASP A 51 3.48 6.54 41.68
CA ASP A 51 4.80 5.92 41.52
C ASP A 51 5.53 6.37 40.24
N GLY A 52 5.29 7.62 39.80
CA GLY A 52 5.90 8.21 38.60
C GLY A 52 5.51 7.53 37.27
N LEU A 53 4.49 6.67 37.25
CA LEU A 53 4.04 5.98 36.06
C LEU A 53 3.26 6.94 35.12
N PRO A 54 3.68 7.14 33.85
CA PRO A 54 3.05 8.09 32.94
C PRO A 54 1.54 7.91 32.79
N LEU A 55 1.06 6.67 32.69
CA LEU A 55 -0.37 6.37 32.56
C LEU A 55 -1.16 6.81 33.80
N SER A 56 -0.71 6.43 35.01
CA SER A 56 -1.38 6.80 36.26
C SER A 56 -1.39 8.31 36.45
N VAL A 57 -0.28 9.00 36.14
CA VAL A 57 -0.20 10.47 36.17
C VAL A 57 -1.19 11.08 35.17
N LYS A 58 -1.31 10.54 33.95
CA LYS A 58 -2.29 11.02 32.96
C LYS A 58 -3.74 10.84 33.43
N VAL A 59 -4.07 9.67 33.98
CA VAL A 59 -5.41 9.36 34.47
C VAL A 59 -5.78 10.28 35.64
N MET A 60 -4.86 10.52 36.58
CA MET A 60 -5.07 11.49 37.66
C MET A 60 -5.20 12.91 37.16
N GLY A 61 -4.38 13.33 36.18
CA GLY A 61 -4.55 14.65 35.55
C GLY A 61 -5.91 14.81 34.89
N GLY A 62 -6.41 13.77 34.22
CA GLY A 62 -7.74 13.76 33.61
C GLY A 62 -8.87 13.80 34.64
N LEU A 63 -8.72 13.11 35.78
CA LEU A 63 -9.65 13.18 36.91
C LEU A 63 -9.65 14.58 37.55
N LEU A 64 -8.47 15.10 37.89
CA LEU A 64 -8.32 16.42 38.53
C LEU A 64 -8.85 17.54 37.63
N ARG A 65 -8.79 17.37 36.31
CA ARG A 65 -9.43 18.29 35.36
C ARG A 65 -10.95 18.36 35.49
N GLN A 66 -11.60 17.28 35.96
CA GLN A 66 -13.04 17.27 36.24
C GLN A 66 -13.37 17.82 37.65
N LYS A 67 -12.35 18.10 38.46
CA LYS A 67 -12.50 18.70 39.79
C LYS A 67 -12.32 20.21 39.72
N GLY A 68 -12.63 20.89 40.83
CA GLY A 68 -12.32 22.31 40.95
C GLY A 68 -10.82 22.56 40.98
N LYS A 69 -10.42 23.78 40.60
CA LYS A 69 -9.02 24.24 40.60
C LYS A 69 -8.58 24.73 41.98
N GLN A 70 -9.27 24.32 43.04
CA GLN A 70 -8.94 24.71 44.41
C GLN A 70 -8.14 23.61 45.10
N ARG A 71 -7.31 24.03 46.07
CA ARG A 71 -6.52 23.14 46.91
C ARG A 71 -7.34 22.01 47.55
N HIS A 72 -8.53 22.35 48.06
CA HIS A 72 -9.43 21.40 48.70
C HIS A 72 -9.83 20.23 47.78
N ASP A 73 -10.12 20.52 46.51
CA ASP A 73 -10.54 19.50 45.54
C ASP A 73 -9.43 18.47 45.26
N TRP A 74 -8.17 18.94 45.23
CA TRP A 74 -7.00 18.07 45.05
C TRP A 74 -6.68 17.27 46.31
N GLU A 75 -6.86 17.87 47.49
CA GLU A 75 -6.72 17.18 48.78
C GLU A 75 -7.76 16.06 48.95
N MET A 76 -8.98 16.23 48.43
CA MET A 76 -9.99 15.16 48.40
C MET A 76 -9.51 13.95 47.58
N VAL A 77 -8.90 14.18 46.42
CA VAL A 77 -8.36 13.11 45.57
C VAL A 77 -7.13 12.45 46.21
N LEU A 78 -6.25 13.24 46.82
CA LEU A 78 -5.04 12.73 47.49
C LEU A 78 -5.37 11.85 48.70
N ASN A 79 -6.39 12.25 49.49
CA ASN A 79 -6.76 11.59 50.74
C ASN A 79 -7.86 10.53 50.56
N ASP A 80 -8.18 10.14 49.33
CA ASP A 80 -9.21 9.12 49.08
C ASP A 80 -8.81 7.78 49.71
N SER A 81 -9.80 7.12 50.34
CA SER A 81 -9.63 5.82 50.97
C SER A 81 -9.14 4.72 50.01
N ILE A 82 -9.39 4.85 48.71
CA ILE A 82 -8.96 3.89 47.68
C ILE A 82 -7.43 3.71 47.71
N TRP A 83 -6.66 4.78 47.97
CA TRP A 83 -5.19 4.69 48.09
C TRP A 83 -4.70 3.82 49.25
N SER A 84 -5.59 3.48 50.19
CA SER A 84 -5.28 2.72 51.41
C SER A 84 -5.87 1.31 51.40
N VAL A 85 -6.51 0.88 50.30
CA VAL A 85 -7.01 -0.49 50.15
C VAL A 85 -5.83 -1.45 50.11
N SER A 86 -5.70 -2.31 51.12
CA SER A 86 -4.66 -3.33 51.18
C SER A 86 -4.94 -4.44 50.17
N GLU A 87 -3.89 -4.96 49.50
CA GLU A 87 -3.97 -6.13 48.61
C GLU A 87 -4.90 -5.95 47.40
N MET A 88 -4.76 -4.82 46.70
CA MET A 88 -5.39 -4.64 45.39
C MET A 88 -4.91 -5.71 44.39
N PRO A 89 -5.81 -6.44 43.69
CA PRO A 89 -5.45 -7.40 42.66
C PRO A 89 -4.44 -6.82 41.66
N GLU A 90 -3.52 -7.66 41.15
CA GLU A 90 -2.45 -7.22 40.24
C GLU A 90 -2.99 -6.55 38.96
N GLU A 91 -4.21 -6.92 38.54
CA GLU A 91 -4.90 -6.34 37.39
C GLU A 91 -5.49 -4.94 37.64
N LEU A 92 -5.60 -4.53 38.90
CA LEU A 92 -6.15 -3.24 39.30
C LEU A 92 -5.04 -2.20 39.52
N ASN A 93 -5.27 -0.99 39.02
CA ASN A 93 -4.41 0.17 39.25
C ASN A 93 -5.17 1.21 40.06
N TYR A 94 -4.64 1.65 41.20
CA TYR A 94 -5.31 2.61 42.10
C TYR A 94 -5.77 3.89 41.40
N ALA A 95 -4.94 4.46 40.52
CA ALA A 95 -5.29 5.68 39.79
C ALA A 95 -6.47 5.43 38.82
N VAL A 96 -6.45 4.30 38.10
CA VAL A 96 -7.58 3.92 37.23
C VAL A 96 -8.83 3.64 38.06
N TYR A 97 -8.69 2.99 39.22
CA TYR A 97 -9.82 2.67 40.08
C TYR A 97 -10.49 3.92 40.64
N LEU A 98 -9.71 4.86 41.14
CA LEU A 98 -10.21 6.12 41.69
C LEU A 98 -10.90 6.95 40.59
N SER A 99 -10.31 7.02 39.39
CA SER A 99 -10.95 7.68 38.24
C SER A 99 -12.25 7.00 37.81
N TYR A 100 -12.30 5.65 37.86
CA TYR A 100 -13.52 4.87 37.61
C TYR A 100 -14.59 5.10 38.67
N GLU A 101 -14.23 5.15 39.95
CA GLU A 101 -15.20 5.34 41.03
C GLU A 101 -15.89 6.71 40.96
N ASP A 102 -15.16 7.73 40.54
CA ASP A 102 -15.66 9.08 40.32
C ASP A 102 -16.58 9.23 39.08
N LEU A 103 -16.59 8.25 38.16
CA LEU A 103 -17.44 8.33 36.98
C LEU A 103 -18.94 8.25 37.34
N PRO A 104 -19.81 9.00 36.64
CA PRO A 104 -21.26 8.80 36.72
C PRO A 104 -21.66 7.36 36.36
N PRO A 105 -22.70 6.77 36.97
CA PRO A 105 -23.07 5.37 36.77
C PRO A 105 -23.28 4.94 35.31
N CYS A 106 -23.91 5.78 34.49
CA CYS A 106 -24.12 5.47 33.07
C CYS A 106 -22.79 5.42 32.29
N ILE A 107 -21.82 6.26 32.65
CA ILE A 107 -20.51 6.32 32.01
C ILE A 107 -19.63 5.15 32.45
N LYS A 108 -19.76 4.69 33.71
CA LYS A 108 -19.15 3.42 34.16
C LYS A 108 -19.55 2.26 33.24
N GLN A 109 -20.83 2.12 32.91
CA GLN A 109 -21.31 1.05 32.00
C GLN A 109 -20.73 1.20 30.59
N CYS A 110 -20.72 2.42 30.04
CA CYS A 110 -20.11 2.70 28.74
C CYS A 110 -18.61 2.33 28.70
N PHE A 111 -17.88 2.66 29.76
CA PHE A 111 -16.46 2.35 29.93
C PHE A 111 -16.20 0.83 29.98
N LEU A 112 -16.96 0.10 30.81
CA LEU A 112 -16.85 -1.36 30.91
C LEU A 112 -17.16 -2.02 29.57
N HIS A 113 -18.24 -1.61 28.89
CA HIS A 113 -18.61 -2.14 27.57
C HIS A 113 -17.53 -1.84 26.51
N TYR A 114 -16.90 -0.66 26.54
CA TYR A 114 -15.81 -0.32 25.61
C TYR A 114 -14.63 -1.29 25.72
N SER A 115 -14.31 -1.76 26.93
CA SER A 115 -13.20 -2.68 27.17
C SER A 115 -13.35 -4.04 26.46
N LEU A 116 -14.58 -4.40 26.07
CA LEU A 116 -14.90 -5.63 25.36
C LEU A 116 -14.61 -5.54 23.86
N LEU A 117 -14.37 -4.36 23.29
CA LEU A 117 -14.12 -4.19 21.86
C LEU A 117 -12.78 -4.84 21.47
N PRO A 118 -12.75 -5.77 20.49
CA PRO A 118 -11.52 -6.43 20.02
C PRO A 118 -10.43 -5.45 19.58
N LYS A 119 -9.15 -5.77 19.86
CA LYS A 119 -8.02 -4.88 19.52
C LYS A 119 -7.78 -4.83 18.01
N GLY A 120 -7.98 -5.94 17.30
CA GLY A 120 -7.84 -6.02 15.84
C GLY A 120 -9.03 -5.46 15.05
N GLY A 121 -10.14 -5.10 15.73
CA GLY A 121 -11.33 -4.55 15.07
C GLY A 121 -11.32 -3.02 15.00
N LEU A 122 -11.66 -2.46 13.83
CA LEU A 122 -11.86 -1.01 13.67
C LEU A 122 -13.29 -0.64 14.04
N PHE A 123 -13.45 0.07 15.17
CA PHE A 123 -14.74 0.57 15.66
C PHE A 123 -14.75 2.10 15.71
N TYR A 124 -15.65 2.69 14.94
CA TYR A 124 -15.83 4.14 14.90
C TYR A 124 -16.63 4.67 16.09
N ARG A 125 -16.43 5.93 16.50
CA ARG A 125 -17.14 6.53 17.65
C ARG A 125 -18.66 6.44 17.49
N SER A 126 -19.19 6.71 16.30
CA SER A 126 -20.64 6.62 16.04
C SER A 126 -21.20 5.21 16.24
N ALA A 127 -20.47 4.18 15.82
CA ALA A 127 -20.82 2.78 16.03
C ALA A 127 -20.87 2.44 17.54
N ILE A 128 -19.86 2.87 18.30
CA ILE A 128 -19.77 2.64 19.75
C ILE A 128 -20.91 3.33 20.49
N ILE A 129 -21.23 4.58 20.17
CA ILE A 129 -22.38 5.29 20.73
C ILE A 129 -23.67 4.55 20.38
N GLY A 130 -23.80 4.04 19.15
CA GLY A 130 -24.93 3.21 18.73
C GLY A 130 -25.08 1.94 19.57
N MET A 131 -23.98 1.30 19.97
CA MET A 131 -24.00 0.17 20.90
C MET A 131 -24.50 0.60 22.28
N TRP A 132 -23.97 1.69 22.84
CA TRP A 132 -24.41 2.19 24.17
C TRP A 132 -25.90 2.58 24.21
N ILE A 133 -26.43 3.15 23.14
CA ILE A 133 -27.87 3.41 22.99
C ILE A 133 -28.66 2.09 22.92
N SER A 134 -28.14 1.11 22.19
CA SER A 134 -28.80 -0.18 21.97
C SER A 134 -28.84 -1.05 23.24
N GLU A 135 -27.75 -1.06 24.02
CA GLU A 135 -27.76 -1.66 25.35
C GLU A 135 -28.70 -0.92 26.31
N GLY A 136 -28.88 0.39 26.08
CA GLY A 136 -29.61 1.27 26.98
C GLY A 136 -28.74 1.66 28.16
N PHE A 137 -27.48 2.05 27.94
CA PHE A 137 -26.68 2.76 28.94
C PHE A 137 -26.96 4.27 28.88
N ILE A 138 -27.40 4.75 27.72
CA ILE A 138 -27.80 6.13 27.48
C ILE A 138 -29.32 6.20 27.52
N HIS A 139 -29.85 6.99 28.46
CA HIS A 139 -31.27 7.15 28.71
C HIS A 139 -31.67 8.63 28.59
N GLY A 140 -32.86 8.90 28.04
CA GLY A 140 -33.37 10.25 27.86
C GLY A 140 -34.39 10.34 26.73
N ALA A 141 -34.75 11.57 26.34
CA ALA A 141 -35.56 11.78 25.14
C ALA A 141 -34.82 11.26 23.91
N SER A 142 -35.54 10.53 23.04
CA SER A 142 -34.98 9.87 21.85
C SER A 142 -34.17 10.83 20.97
N ASP A 143 -34.50 12.12 20.99
CA ASP A 143 -33.93 13.09 20.08
C ASP A 143 -32.48 13.49 20.41
N HIS A 144 -32.04 13.26 21.64
CA HIS A 144 -30.72 13.71 22.15
C HIS A 144 -29.79 12.57 22.57
N LEU A 145 -30.17 11.30 22.38
CA LEU A 145 -29.38 10.16 22.85
C LEU A 145 -27.97 10.13 22.23
N GLU A 146 -27.86 10.45 20.95
CA GLU A 146 -26.57 10.52 20.26
C GLU A 146 -25.69 11.65 20.81
N GLU A 147 -26.24 12.84 21.04
CA GLU A 147 -25.52 13.99 21.60
C GLU A 147 -25.07 13.72 23.04
N LEU A 148 -25.90 13.06 23.84
CA LEU A 148 -25.54 12.61 25.18
C LEU A 148 -24.43 11.54 25.15
N GLY A 149 -24.51 10.60 24.21
CA GLY A 149 -23.46 9.61 23.98
C GLY A 149 -22.13 10.24 23.58
N ILE A 150 -22.14 11.31 22.77
CA ILE A 150 -20.94 12.09 22.43
C ILE A 150 -20.34 12.69 23.71
N LYS A 151 -21.15 13.26 24.61
CA LYS A 151 -20.66 13.82 25.88
C LYS A 151 -20.02 12.76 26.76
N TYR A 152 -20.64 11.59 26.90
CA TYR A 152 -20.08 10.47 27.67
C TYR A 152 -18.76 9.98 27.08
N TYR A 153 -18.70 9.84 25.74
CA TYR A 153 -17.48 9.48 25.04
C TYR A 153 -16.37 10.52 25.28
N SER A 154 -16.69 11.81 25.20
CA SER A 154 -15.75 12.91 25.46
C SER A 154 -15.24 12.91 26.90
N GLU A 155 -16.05 12.59 27.89
CA GLU A 155 -15.59 12.49 29.29
C GLU A 155 -14.54 11.39 29.47
N LEU A 156 -14.72 10.22 28.84
CA LEU A 156 -13.72 9.14 28.88
C LEU A 156 -12.38 9.55 28.25
N ILE A 157 -12.41 10.36 27.19
CA ILE A 157 -11.20 10.94 26.58
C ILE A 157 -10.55 11.93 27.55
N LEU A 158 -11.34 12.85 28.13
CA LEU A 158 -10.83 13.88 29.04
C LEU A 158 -10.20 13.29 30.30
N ARG A 159 -10.69 12.13 30.75
CA ARG A 159 -10.13 11.37 31.88
C ARG A 159 -8.92 10.50 31.51
N ASN A 160 -8.47 10.54 30.26
CA ASN A 160 -7.39 9.68 29.72
C ASN A 160 -7.67 8.17 29.86
N LEU A 161 -8.94 7.77 29.92
CA LEU A 161 -9.35 6.36 29.97
C LEU A 161 -9.43 5.74 28.57
N ILE A 162 -9.66 6.57 27.56
CA ILE A 162 -9.52 6.25 26.14
C ILE A 162 -8.67 7.33 25.47
N GLU A 163 -7.83 6.94 24.53
CA GLU A 163 -6.86 7.80 23.87
C GLU A 163 -7.18 7.92 22.37
N PRO A 164 -7.00 9.11 21.76
CA PRO A 164 -7.16 9.27 20.31
C PRO A 164 -6.19 8.35 19.57
N GLY A 165 -6.73 7.52 18.68
CA GLY A 165 -5.99 6.63 17.80
C GLY A 165 -5.80 7.26 16.41
N ILE A 166 -5.82 6.42 15.37
CA ILE A 166 -5.68 6.87 13.98
C ILE A 166 -6.83 7.83 13.64
N GLN A 167 -6.47 9.07 13.30
CA GLN A 167 -7.44 10.09 12.89
C GLN A 167 -7.94 9.76 11.48
N HIS A 168 -9.05 9.05 11.38
CA HIS A 168 -9.87 9.11 10.17
C HIS A 168 -10.59 10.45 10.12
N ILE A 169 -10.65 11.02 8.92
CA ILE A 169 -11.11 12.39 8.66
C ILE A 169 -12.56 12.62 9.10
N ASP A 170 -13.38 11.56 9.10
CA ASP A 170 -14.83 11.63 9.31
C ASP A 170 -15.30 11.10 10.66
N ASP A 171 -14.55 10.15 11.25
CA ASP A 171 -14.93 9.48 12.49
C ASP A 171 -13.67 8.92 13.18
N PRO A 172 -13.08 9.65 14.14
CA PRO A 172 -11.83 9.24 14.77
C PRO A 172 -11.98 7.92 15.51
N VAL A 173 -10.97 7.05 15.37
CA VAL A 173 -10.85 5.80 16.12
C VAL A 173 -10.04 6.10 17.37
N PHE A 174 -10.48 5.56 18.51
CA PHE A 174 -9.79 5.70 19.79
C PHE A 174 -9.36 4.32 20.26
N ASN A 175 -8.32 4.29 21.09
CA ASN A 175 -7.81 3.08 21.70
C ASN A 175 -7.96 3.16 23.22
N MET A 176 -8.06 2.01 23.87
CA MET A 176 -7.99 1.90 25.33
C MET A 176 -6.68 1.19 25.68
N HIS A 177 -5.87 1.83 26.53
CA HIS A 177 -4.61 1.30 26.99
C HIS A 177 -4.81 -0.05 27.70
N ASP A 178 -3.88 -0.99 27.54
CA ASP A 178 -4.01 -2.37 27.99
C ASP A 178 -4.28 -2.50 29.50
N VAL A 179 -3.55 -1.75 30.33
CA VAL A 179 -3.80 -1.69 31.79
C VAL A 179 -5.23 -1.20 32.11
N VAL A 180 -5.73 -0.18 31.41
CA VAL A 180 -7.09 0.35 31.63
C VAL A 180 -8.14 -0.65 31.18
N ARG A 181 -7.87 -1.35 30.07
CA ARG A 181 -8.72 -2.42 29.54
C ARG A 181 -8.78 -3.61 30.49
N SER A 182 -7.64 -4.10 30.98
CA SER A 182 -7.57 -5.20 31.94
C SER A 182 -8.31 -4.87 33.22
N PHE A 183 -8.14 -3.64 33.75
CA PHE A 183 -8.93 -3.13 34.86
C PHE A 183 -10.44 -3.23 34.58
N ALA A 184 -10.90 -2.69 33.44
CA ALA A 184 -12.32 -2.66 33.10
C ALA A 184 -12.91 -4.07 32.89
N GLN A 185 -12.15 -4.97 32.25
CA GLN A 185 -12.55 -6.36 32.06
C GLN A 185 -12.62 -7.11 33.38
N PHE A 186 -11.68 -6.86 34.30
CA PHE A 186 -11.74 -7.42 35.65
C PHE A 186 -12.99 -6.94 36.39
N VAL A 187 -13.32 -5.65 36.34
CA VAL A 187 -14.53 -5.11 36.98
C VAL A 187 -15.81 -5.70 36.35
N ALA A 188 -15.80 -6.00 35.05
CA ALA A 188 -16.96 -6.56 34.34
C ALA A 188 -17.08 -8.09 34.38
N ARG A 189 -16.11 -8.81 34.97
CA ARG A 189 -15.93 -10.28 34.86
C ARG A 189 -17.14 -11.13 35.24
N ASP A 190 -18.00 -10.63 36.11
CA ASP A 190 -19.18 -11.37 36.57
C ASP A 190 -20.32 -11.37 35.53
N GLU A 191 -20.35 -10.37 34.64
CA GLU A 191 -21.40 -10.16 33.63
C GLU A 191 -20.89 -10.22 32.20
N ALA A 192 -19.59 -10.05 31.96
CA ALA A 192 -18.99 -9.95 30.65
C ALA A 192 -17.67 -10.71 30.54
N VAL A 193 -17.38 -11.21 29.34
CA VAL A 193 -16.09 -11.85 29.04
C VAL A 193 -15.62 -11.49 27.63
N ALA A 194 -14.33 -11.23 27.49
CA ALA A 194 -13.65 -11.00 26.23
C ALA A 194 -12.59 -12.09 26.01
N VAL A 195 -12.77 -12.90 24.97
CA VAL A 195 -11.94 -14.07 24.68
C VAL A 195 -11.07 -13.79 23.46
N GLN A 196 -9.77 -14.07 23.56
CA GLN A 196 -8.84 -14.02 22.43
C GLN A 196 -8.32 -15.43 22.13
N SER A 197 -8.57 -15.95 20.92
CA SER A 197 -8.08 -17.26 20.50
C SER A 197 -6.59 -17.19 20.16
N GLY A 198 -5.74 -17.92 20.90
CA GLY A 198 -4.28 -18.00 20.69
C GLY A 198 -3.41 -17.83 21.95
N GLU A 199 -3.97 -17.28 23.03
CA GLU A 199 -3.41 -17.41 24.38
C GLU A 199 -4.16 -18.53 25.11
N ASN A 200 -3.62 -19.06 26.21
CA ASN A 200 -4.20 -20.17 27.00
C ASN A 200 -5.62 -19.92 27.59
N GLY A 201 -6.44 -19.05 27.00
CA GLY A 201 -7.85 -18.84 27.31
C GLY A 201 -8.66 -20.07 26.95
N ASN A 202 -8.83 -20.97 27.90
CA ASN A 202 -9.66 -22.15 27.76
C ASN A 202 -11.12 -21.74 27.50
N ILE A 203 -11.63 -22.04 26.30
CA ILE A 203 -13.04 -22.03 25.91
C ILE A 203 -13.94 -22.78 26.92
N SER A 204 -13.37 -23.65 27.77
CA SER A 204 -14.08 -24.31 28.87
C SER A 204 -14.75 -23.34 29.85
N GLU A 205 -14.24 -22.11 30.02
CA GLU A 205 -14.88 -21.10 30.88
C GLU A 205 -16.27 -20.67 30.38
N LEU A 206 -16.53 -20.75 29.08
CA LEU A 206 -17.84 -20.43 28.48
C LEU A 206 -18.92 -21.47 28.81
N THR A 207 -18.56 -22.63 29.38
CA THR A 207 -19.53 -23.70 29.67
C THR A 207 -20.07 -23.67 31.10
N GLY A 208 -19.44 -22.90 32.01
CA GLY A 208 -19.77 -22.88 33.44
C GLY A 208 -20.56 -21.66 33.93
N GLN A 209 -20.44 -20.50 33.29
CA GLN A 209 -21.03 -19.22 33.72
C GLN A 209 -21.92 -18.61 32.62
N LYS A 210 -22.95 -17.86 33.03
CA LYS A 210 -23.84 -17.12 32.12
C LYS A 210 -23.35 -15.68 31.98
N PHE A 211 -23.05 -15.27 30.75
CA PHE A 211 -22.61 -13.91 30.46
C PHE A 211 -23.73 -13.10 29.78
N LEU A 212 -23.78 -11.81 30.09
CA LEU A 212 -24.62 -10.82 29.40
C LEU A 212 -23.92 -10.25 28.17
N HIS A 213 -22.59 -10.12 28.22
CA HIS A 213 -21.80 -9.56 27.13
C HIS A 213 -20.63 -10.48 26.80
N LEU A 214 -20.56 -10.93 25.55
CA LEU A 214 -19.50 -11.81 25.07
C LEU A 214 -18.81 -11.18 23.86
N SER A 215 -17.49 -11.10 23.93
CA SER A 215 -16.64 -10.65 22.83
C SER A 215 -15.61 -11.71 22.51
N ILE A 216 -15.42 -11.99 21.23
CA ILE A 216 -14.55 -13.06 20.73
C ILE A 216 -13.70 -12.47 19.61
N GLU A 217 -12.39 -12.55 19.77
CA GLU A 217 -11.40 -12.17 18.77
C GLU A 217 -10.56 -13.40 18.41
N SER A 218 -10.56 -13.79 17.14
CA SER A 218 -9.78 -14.94 16.65
C SER A 218 -8.78 -14.51 15.58
N LYS A 219 -7.49 -14.69 15.86
CA LYS A 219 -6.38 -14.37 14.94
C LYS A 219 -5.82 -15.60 14.22
N VAL A 220 -6.28 -16.80 14.58
CA VAL A 220 -5.72 -18.09 14.12
C VAL A 220 -6.32 -18.52 12.78
N SER A 221 -5.57 -19.30 12.00
CA SER A 221 -6.00 -19.91 10.75
C SER A 221 -7.21 -20.84 10.94
N LYS A 222 -7.91 -21.21 9.85
CA LYS A 222 -9.19 -21.96 9.86
C LYS A 222 -9.19 -23.26 10.69
N SER A 223 -8.02 -23.86 10.95
CA SER A 223 -7.87 -25.18 11.61
C SER A 223 -8.12 -25.18 13.12
N GLU A 224 -8.00 -24.03 13.81
CA GLU A 224 -8.18 -23.92 15.27
C GLU A 224 -9.31 -22.93 15.64
N ALA A 225 -10.20 -22.65 14.68
CA ALA A 225 -11.30 -21.72 14.89
C ALA A 225 -12.36 -22.28 15.87
N LEU A 226 -12.91 -21.41 16.71
CA LEU A 226 -14.02 -21.73 17.62
C LEU A 226 -15.25 -22.21 16.83
N ASP A 227 -15.90 -23.30 17.28
CA ASP A 227 -17.18 -23.76 16.72
C ASP A 227 -18.35 -22.92 17.28
N TRP A 228 -19.26 -22.47 16.39
CA TRP A 228 -20.44 -21.67 16.75
C TRP A 228 -21.35 -22.35 17.79
N SER A 229 -21.46 -23.68 17.73
CA SER A 229 -22.25 -24.48 18.68
C SER A 229 -21.83 -24.27 20.14
N SER A 230 -20.56 -23.94 20.39
CA SER A 230 -20.04 -23.64 21.73
C SER A 230 -20.70 -22.40 22.37
N LEU A 231 -21.21 -21.49 21.53
CA LEU A 231 -21.85 -20.24 21.97
C LEU A 231 -23.33 -20.43 22.31
N GLN A 232 -24.00 -21.42 21.72
CA GLN A 232 -25.46 -21.59 21.84
C GLN A 232 -25.95 -21.87 23.26
N ALA A 233 -25.06 -22.25 24.19
CA ALA A 233 -25.38 -22.40 25.61
C ALA A 233 -25.69 -21.06 26.31
N GLN A 234 -25.20 -19.94 25.77
CA GLN A 234 -25.24 -18.61 26.40
C GLN A 234 -26.57 -17.87 26.15
N LYS A 235 -27.67 -18.43 26.65
CA LYS A 235 -29.04 -17.91 26.40
C LYS A 235 -29.33 -16.52 27.00
N ALA A 236 -28.51 -16.06 27.94
CA ALA A 236 -28.67 -14.77 28.62
C ALA A 236 -28.01 -13.60 27.88
N LEU A 237 -27.30 -13.88 26.78
CA LEU A 237 -26.55 -12.88 26.01
C LEU A 237 -27.43 -11.73 25.54
N ARG A 238 -26.92 -10.52 25.78
CA ARG A 238 -27.43 -9.24 25.25
C ARG A 238 -26.50 -8.67 24.18
N THR A 239 -25.19 -8.82 24.34
CA THR A 239 -24.19 -8.41 23.34
C THR A 239 -23.35 -9.61 22.91
N LEU A 240 -23.25 -9.84 21.59
CA LEU A 240 -22.31 -10.77 21.01
C LEU A 240 -21.45 -10.05 19.97
N ILE A 241 -20.13 -10.01 20.20
CA ILE A 241 -19.13 -9.46 19.28
C ILE A 241 -18.23 -10.58 18.81
N CYS A 242 -18.21 -10.84 17.51
CA CYS A 242 -17.33 -11.83 16.90
C CYS A 242 -16.48 -11.16 15.81
N VAL A 243 -15.16 -11.14 16.02
CA VAL A 243 -14.18 -10.60 15.07
C VAL A 243 -13.17 -11.69 14.71
N GLY A 244 -12.98 -11.95 13.41
CA GLY A 244 -12.03 -12.95 12.90
C GLY A 244 -12.68 -14.24 12.41
N HIS A 245 -12.13 -15.39 12.80
CA HIS A 245 -12.57 -16.72 12.33
C HIS A 245 -13.37 -17.49 13.40
N VAL A 246 -14.61 -17.86 13.06
CA VAL A 246 -15.48 -18.82 13.78
C VAL A 246 -16.01 -19.80 12.75
N ASN A 247 -16.00 -21.08 13.09
CA ASN A 247 -16.50 -22.14 12.25
C ASN A 247 -18.02 -22.21 12.35
N ILE A 248 -18.69 -21.89 11.23
CA ILE A 248 -20.15 -21.90 11.09
C ILE A 248 -20.50 -23.08 10.17
N LYS A 249 -21.30 -24.00 10.71
CA LYS A 249 -21.73 -25.24 10.05
C LYS A 249 -23.19 -25.11 9.58
N PRO A 250 -23.60 -25.88 8.55
CA PRO A 250 -25.01 -25.98 8.18
C PRO A 250 -25.87 -26.39 9.38
N GLY A 251 -26.95 -25.63 9.64
CA GLY A 251 -27.83 -25.83 10.80
C GLY A 251 -27.53 -24.92 12.00
N ASP A 252 -26.39 -24.22 12.00
CA ASP A 252 -26.13 -23.16 12.98
C ASP A 252 -27.11 -21.99 12.80
N SER A 253 -27.57 -21.44 13.92
CA SER A 253 -28.60 -20.42 13.94
C SER A 253 -28.45 -19.47 15.13
N LEU A 254 -29.11 -18.32 15.04
CA LEU A 254 -29.19 -17.29 16.08
C LEU A 254 -30.30 -17.55 17.12
N VAL A 255 -31.17 -18.56 16.93
CA VAL A 255 -32.29 -18.88 17.85
C VAL A 255 -31.82 -19.07 19.31
N GLY A 256 -30.57 -19.53 19.49
CA GLY A 256 -29.97 -19.75 20.81
C GLY A 256 -29.80 -18.50 21.67
N PHE A 257 -30.01 -17.30 21.12
CA PHE A 257 -29.76 -16.01 21.80
C PHE A 257 -31.04 -15.17 21.93
N PRO A 258 -32.05 -15.62 22.69
CA PRO A 258 -33.37 -14.97 22.72
C PRO A 258 -33.33 -13.54 23.28
N CYS A 259 -32.33 -13.20 24.11
CA CYS A 259 -32.20 -11.90 24.76
C CYS A 259 -31.30 -10.90 24.01
N LEU A 260 -30.78 -11.27 22.83
CA LEU A 260 -29.75 -10.51 22.14
C LEU A 260 -30.27 -9.13 21.69
N ARG A 261 -29.50 -8.08 22.02
CA ARG A 261 -29.73 -6.68 21.64
C ARG A 261 -28.70 -6.20 20.63
N ILE A 262 -27.46 -6.65 20.74
CA ILE A 262 -26.36 -6.28 19.87
C ILE A 262 -25.71 -7.52 19.29
N LEU A 263 -25.64 -7.55 17.96
CA LEU A 263 -24.95 -8.58 17.20
C LEU A 263 -23.93 -7.94 16.26
N ILE A 264 -22.66 -8.27 16.45
CA ILE A 264 -21.55 -7.82 15.60
C ILE A 264 -20.84 -9.06 15.04
N LEU A 265 -20.87 -9.21 13.71
CA LEU A 265 -20.25 -10.30 12.97
C LEU A 265 -19.25 -9.70 11.96
N HIS A 266 -18.01 -9.51 12.37
CA HIS A 266 -16.93 -9.03 11.50
C HIS A 266 -16.01 -10.20 11.18
N MET A 267 -16.50 -11.07 10.29
CA MET A 267 -15.92 -12.39 10.09
C MET A 267 -15.36 -12.53 8.68
N TYR A 268 -14.26 -13.26 8.54
CA TYR A 268 -13.72 -13.66 7.22
C TYR A 268 -14.23 -15.06 6.80
N SER A 269 -15.36 -15.49 7.36
CA SER A 269 -15.96 -16.81 7.13
C SER A 269 -16.93 -16.76 5.94
N ALA A 270 -16.95 -17.83 5.15
CA ALA A 270 -17.76 -17.93 3.93
C ALA A 270 -19.21 -18.41 4.17
N ASN A 271 -19.67 -18.43 5.43
CA ASN A 271 -20.96 -19.02 5.83
C ASN A 271 -21.79 -18.10 6.75
N VAL A 272 -21.51 -16.79 6.80
CA VAL A 272 -22.27 -15.86 7.67
C VAL A 272 -23.72 -15.73 7.19
N ALA A 273 -23.96 -15.90 5.88
CA ALA A 273 -25.30 -15.92 5.29
C ALA A 273 -26.26 -16.89 6.00
N LEU A 274 -25.78 -18.05 6.47
CA LEU A 274 -26.61 -19.04 7.19
C LEU A 274 -27.20 -18.47 8.48
N LEU A 275 -26.40 -17.69 9.24
CA LEU A 275 -26.87 -17.05 10.46
C LEU A 275 -27.87 -15.93 10.16
N VAL A 276 -27.61 -15.18 9.08
CA VAL A 276 -28.45 -14.04 8.65
C VAL A 276 -29.90 -14.45 8.38
N GLU A 277 -30.15 -15.65 7.87
CA GLU A 277 -31.50 -16.16 7.63
C GLU A 277 -32.35 -16.21 8.91
N SER A 278 -31.73 -16.53 10.04
CA SER A 278 -32.37 -16.63 11.37
C SER A 278 -32.49 -15.30 12.13
N LEU A 279 -32.00 -14.17 11.58
CA LEU A 279 -32.02 -12.86 12.27
C LEU A 279 -33.42 -12.44 12.73
N HIS A 280 -34.43 -12.76 11.92
CA HIS A 280 -35.81 -12.37 12.16
C HIS A 280 -36.40 -12.96 13.46
N GLU A 281 -35.74 -13.95 14.05
CA GLU A 281 -36.12 -14.57 15.32
C GLU A 281 -35.64 -13.77 16.55
N LEU A 282 -34.65 -12.88 16.38
CA LEU A 282 -34.07 -12.07 17.46
C LEU A 282 -34.95 -10.87 17.81
N LYS A 283 -36.04 -11.11 18.54
CA LYS A 283 -37.08 -10.11 18.85
C LYS A 283 -36.58 -8.89 19.64
N HIS A 284 -35.44 -8.99 20.33
CA HIS A 284 -34.87 -7.92 21.13
C HIS A 284 -33.72 -7.17 20.45
N LEU A 285 -33.34 -7.58 19.23
CA LEU A 285 -32.20 -7.01 18.54
C LEU A 285 -32.44 -5.53 18.21
N ARG A 286 -31.43 -4.71 18.48
CA ARG A 286 -31.41 -3.26 18.27
C ARG A 286 -30.24 -2.81 17.40
N TYR A 287 -29.12 -3.52 17.49
CA TYR A 287 -27.90 -3.23 16.75
C TYR A 287 -27.46 -4.46 15.97
N LEU A 288 -27.33 -4.31 14.65
CA LEU A 288 -26.76 -5.30 13.75
C LEU A 288 -25.56 -4.69 13.02
N SER A 289 -24.39 -5.31 13.13
CA SER A 289 -23.25 -4.99 12.27
C SER A 289 -22.66 -6.25 11.67
N ILE A 290 -22.59 -6.27 10.35
CA ILE A 290 -22.00 -7.34 9.57
C ILE A 290 -20.90 -6.72 8.72
N LYS A 291 -19.70 -7.29 8.72
CA LYS A 291 -18.59 -6.78 7.92
C LYS A 291 -17.92 -7.90 7.14
N ASN A 292 -17.58 -7.62 5.88
CA ASN A 292 -16.87 -8.53 4.98
C ASN A 292 -17.54 -9.92 4.84
N SER A 293 -18.87 -9.97 4.78
CA SER A 293 -19.63 -11.22 4.69
C SER A 293 -19.97 -11.62 3.26
N ASP A 294 -20.31 -12.89 3.08
CA ASP A 294 -20.87 -13.54 1.89
C ASP A 294 -22.38 -13.27 1.66
N THR A 295 -23.04 -12.55 2.57
CA THR A 295 -24.47 -12.28 2.52
C THR A 295 -24.85 -11.37 1.35
N SER A 296 -25.85 -11.78 0.56
CA SER A 296 -26.35 -11.01 -0.59
C SER A 296 -27.55 -10.10 -0.31
N CYS A 297 -28.37 -10.44 0.69
CA CYS A 297 -29.47 -9.61 1.18
C CYS A 297 -29.82 -9.93 2.65
N LEU A 298 -30.54 -9.02 3.31
CA LEU A 298 -31.18 -9.31 4.61
C LEU A 298 -32.48 -10.11 4.41
N PRO A 299 -32.96 -10.87 5.41
CA PRO A 299 -34.17 -11.67 5.28
C PRO A 299 -35.43 -10.79 5.15
N GLU A 300 -36.40 -11.24 4.34
CA GLU A 300 -37.64 -10.49 4.09
C GLU A 300 -38.48 -10.24 5.35
N ASN A 301 -38.28 -11.03 6.40
CA ASN A 301 -38.95 -10.83 7.69
C ASN A 301 -38.30 -9.78 8.60
N ILE A 302 -37.22 -9.09 8.17
CA ILE A 302 -36.51 -8.11 9.01
C ILE A 302 -37.44 -7.00 9.52
N GLY A 303 -38.44 -6.58 8.74
CA GLY A 303 -39.43 -5.57 9.13
C GLY A 303 -40.27 -5.92 10.35
N LYS A 304 -40.27 -7.18 10.81
CA LYS A 304 -40.92 -7.60 12.06
C LYS A 304 -40.13 -7.20 13.31
N MET A 305 -38.85 -6.84 13.17
CA MET A 305 -37.93 -6.53 14.27
C MET A 305 -38.07 -5.08 14.74
N LYS A 306 -39.18 -4.77 15.43
CA LYS A 306 -39.60 -3.40 15.79
C LYS A 306 -38.64 -2.61 16.70
N PHE A 307 -37.62 -3.24 17.28
CA PHE A 307 -36.62 -2.60 18.13
C PHE A 307 -35.30 -2.30 17.40
N LEU A 308 -35.17 -2.72 16.14
CA LEU A 308 -33.97 -2.51 15.36
C LEU A 308 -33.77 -1.01 15.12
N GLN A 309 -32.59 -0.52 15.51
CA GLN A 309 -32.22 0.90 15.58
C GLN A 309 -31.01 1.21 14.69
N TYR A 310 -30.10 0.26 14.57
CA TYR A 310 -28.83 0.42 13.86
C TYR A 310 -28.56 -0.81 13.01
N ILE A 311 -28.32 -0.61 11.71
CA ILE A 311 -27.84 -1.65 10.80
C ILE A 311 -26.62 -1.13 10.05
N SER A 312 -25.56 -1.92 10.05
CA SER A 312 -24.34 -1.65 9.30
C SER A 312 -23.87 -2.90 8.57
N ILE A 313 -23.72 -2.79 7.26
CA ILE A 313 -23.22 -3.84 6.37
C ILE A 313 -22.09 -3.23 5.57
N ILE A 314 -20.84 -3.44 6.01
CA ILE A 314 -19.67 -2.76 5.44
C ILE A 314 -18.74 -3.76 4.76
N GLY A 315 -18.24 -3.44 3.58
CA GLY A 315 -17.25 -4.26 2.86
C GLY A 315 -17.79 -5.61 2.34
N SER A 316 -19.09 -5.88 2.50
CA SER A 316 -19.74 -7.09 1.97
C SER A 316 -20.04 -6.94 0.49
N GLN A 317 -19.07 -7.32 -0.35
CA GLN A 317 -19.12 -7.13 -1.81
C GLN A 317 -20.26 -7.88 -2.52
N GLN A 318 -20.84 -8.91 -1.89
CA GLN A 318 -21.98 -9.66 -2.44
C GLN A 318 -23.33 -9.05 -2.08
N PHE A 319 -23.38 -8.07 -1.16
CA PHE A 319 -24.62 -7.46 -0.71
C PHE A 319 -25.17 -6.51 -1.78
N VAL A 320 -26.32 -6.87 -2.36
CA VAL A 320 -26.88 -6.20 -3.54
C VAL A 320 -28.26 -5.56 -3.29
N LYS A 321 -29.06 -6.08 -2.35
CA LYS A 321 -30.43 -5.59 -2.14
C LYS A 321 -30.87 -5.58 -0.68
N LEU A 322 -31.76 -4.65 -0.35
CA LEU A 322 -32.55 -4.65 0.89
C LEU A 322 -33.90 -5.35 0.65
N PRO A 323 -34.45 -6.01 1.68
CA PRO A 323 -35.81 -6.54 1.64
C PRO A 323 -36.84 -5.42 1.69
N ASP A 324 -38.00 -5.62 1.06
CA ASP A 324 -39.08 -4.62 0.99
C ASP A 324 -39.58 -4.24 2.38
N SER A 325 -39.59 -5.20 3.31
CA SER A 325 -40.04 -4.97 4.68
C SER A 325 -39.17 -4.02 5.51
N ILE A 326 -37.97 -3.63 5.05
CA ILE A 326 -37.06 -2.72 5.77
C ILE A 326 -37.74 -1.38 6.12
N VAL A 327 -38.65 -0.91 5.26
CA VAL A 327 -39.37 0.36 5.44
C VAL A 327 -40.32 0.35 6.65
N ASN A 328 -40.61 -0.84 7.20
CA ASN A 328 -41.43 -1.00 8.40
C ASN A 328 -40.65 -0.76 9.71
N LEU A 329 -39.33 -0.58 9.64
CA LEU A 329 -38.47 -0.37 10.81
C LEU A 329 -38.52 1.08 11.31
N GLY A 330 -39.65 1.49 11.89
CA GLY A 330 -39.88 2.87 12.35
C GLY A 330 -38.95 3.38 13.46
N LYS A 331 -38.10 2.53 14.06
CA LYS A 331 -37.08 2.91 15.06
C LYS A 331 -35.65 2.98 14.51
N LEU A 332 -35.48 2.71 13.21
CA LEU A 332 -34.19 2.69 12.55
C LEU A 332 -33.68 4.12 12.36
N TRP A 333 -32.55 4.44 12.99
CA TRP A 333 -31.95 5.77 12.91
C TRP A 333 -30.58 5.75 12.20
N SER A 334 -29.99 4.58 11.97
CA SER A 334 -28.71 4.45 11.26
C SER A 334 -28.69 3.27 10.28
N LEU A 335 -28.28 3.56 9.05
CA LEU A 335 -28.02 2.62 7.96
C LEU A 335 -26.65 2.92 7.32
N ASP A 336 -25.78 1.93 7.22
CA ASP A 336 -24.47 2.06 6.58
C ASP A 336 -24.19 0.87 5.65
N PHE A 337 -24.00 1.15 4.36
CA PHE A 337 -23.75 0.17 3.30
C PHE A 337 -22.40 0.38 2.59
N ARG A 338 -21.47 1.14 3.19
CA ARG A 338 -20.21 1.50 2.52
C ARG A 338 -19.41 0.27 2.10
N GLY A 339 -18.87 0.32 0.88
CA GLY A 339 -18.09 -0.78 0.31
C GLY A 339 -18.90 -2.04 0.00
N THR A 340 -20.21 -1.90 -0.24
CA THR A 340 -21.07 -2.97 -0.80
C THR A 340 -21.40 -2.70 -2.27
N ARG A 341 -22.12 -3.61 -2.93
CA ARG A 341 -22.64 -3.44 -4.30
C ARG A 341 -24.15 -3.21 -4.32
N ILE A 342 -24.66 -2.59 -3.25
CA ILE A 342 -26.08 -2.36 -3.07
C ILE A 342 -26.65 -1.54 -4.22
N ASN A 343 -27.71 -2.05 -4.84
CA ASN A 343 -28.45 -1.41 -5.92
C ASN A 343 -29.95 -1.79 -5.90
N GLY A 344 -30.45 -2.46 -4.86
CA GLY A 344 -31.88 -2.70 -4.67
C GLY A 344 -32.36 -2.07 -3.39
N ILE A 345 -32.72 -0.79 -3.40
CA ILE A 345 -33.38 -0.12 -2.26
C ILE A 345 -34.89 -0.12 -2.53
N PRO A 346 -35.75 -0.63 -1.64
CA PRO A 346 -37.19 -0.71 -1.90
C PRO A 346 -37.87 0.66 -1.81
N ARG A 347 -38.96 0.82 -2.57
CA ARG A 347 -39.82 2.02 -2.52
C ARG A 347 -40.47 2.22 -1.15
N GLY A 348 -40.84 3.46 -0.84
CA GLY A 348 -41.42 3.82 0.45
C GLY A 348 -40.37 4.05 1.54
N PHE A 349 -39.10 4.19 1.14
CA PHE A 349 -37.98 4.43 2.03
C PHE A 349 -38.14 5.74 2.82
N CYS A 350 -38.89 6.70 2.27
CA CYS A 350 -39.28 7.94 2.94
C CYS A 350 -40.09 7.74 4.25
N ALA A 351 -40.58 6.52 4.52
CA ALA A 351 -41.25 6.17 5.78
C ALA A 351 -40.31 6.20 6.99
N LEU A 352 -38.99 6.07 6.79
CA LEU A 352 -37.96 6.06 7.85
C LEU A 352 -37.62 7.47 8.37
N LYS A 353 -38.63 8.22 8.83
CA LYS A 353 -38.53 9.66 9.13
C LYS A 353 -37.54 10.04 10.24
N ILE A 354 -37.18 9.09 11.12
CA ILE A 354 -36.23 9.33 12.21
C ILE A 354 -34.78 8.97 11.83
N LEU A 355 -34.54 8.59 10.57
CA LEU A 355 -33.23 8.23 10.07
C LEU A 355 -32.28 9.44 10.18
N ARG A 356 -31.15 9.25 10.87
CA ARG A 356 -30.12 10.27 11.09
C ARG A 356 -28.87 10.00 10.29
N ARG A 357 -28.54 8.73 10.07
CA ARG A 357 -27.33 8.32 9.35
C ARG A 357 -27.71 7.39 8.21
N LEU A 358 -27.35 7.80 7.00
CA LEU A 358 -27.52 7.00 5.79
C LEU A 358 -26.21 7.07 5.00
N ARG A 359 -25.48 5.96 4.95
CA ARG A 359 -24.20 5.89 4.24
C ARG A 359 -24.16 4.83 3.14
N GLY A 360 -23.47 5.14 2.04
CA GLY A 360 -23.41 4.32 0.83
C GLY A 360 -24.77 4.15 0.13
N PHE A 361 -25.62 5.18 0.13
CA PHE A 361 -26.92 5.10 -0.54
C PHE A 361 -26.74 5.14 -2.06
N PRO A 362 -27.13 4.09 -2.80
CA PRO A 362 -26.93 4.03 -4.23
C PRO A 362 -28.00 4.83 -4.96
N VAL A 363 -27.59 5.79 -5.80
CA VAL A 363 -28.52 6.47 -6.70
C VAL A 363 -28.57 5.72 -8.04
N GLN A 364 -29.79 5.40 -8.46
CA GLN A 364 -30.11 4.52 -9.59
C GLN A 364 -30.93 5.27 -10.62
N VAL A 365 -30.80 4.85 -11.88
CA VAL A 365 -31.41 5.57 -13.00
C VAL A 365 -32.89 5.26 -13.18
N ASP A 366 -33.32 4.00 -13.01
CA ASP A 366 -34.69 3.57 -13.38
C ASP A 366 -35.08 2.22 -12.74
N GLY A 367 -36.37 2.01 -12.50
CA GLY A 367 -36.95 0.73 -12.06
C GLY A 367 -38.01 0.84 -10.95
N ASP A 368 -38.39 -0.32 -10.39
CA ASP A 368 -39.31 -0.42 -9.24
C ASP A 368 -38.66 -0.14 -7.88
N TRP A 369 -37.47 0.47 -7.88
CA TRP A 369 -36.66 0.78 -6.70
C TRP A 369 -36.83 2.23 -6.21
N CYS A 370 -36.31 2.51 -5.02
CA CYS A 370 -36.32 3.82 -4.38
C CYS A 370 -35.59 4.85 -5.23
N SER A 371 -36.27 5.96 -5.53
CA SER A 371 -35.65 7.09 -6.22
C SER A 371 -34.97 8.03 -5.22
N LEU A 372 -34.09 8.89 -5.75
CA LEU A 372 -33.41 9.93 -4.95
C LEU A 372 -34.42 10.93 -4.33
N GLU A 373 -35.58 11.11 -4.97
CA GLU A 373 -36.67 11.97 -4.49
C GLU A 373 -37.21 11.54 -3.11
N GLU A 374 -37.15 10.25 -2.79
CA GLU A 374 -37.63 9.72 -1.51
C GLU A 374 -36.78 10.16 -0.31
N LEU A 375 -35.59 10.74 -0.55
CA LEU A 375 -34.79 11.37 0.51
C LEU A 375 -35.33 12.75 0.91
N GLY A 376 -36.18 13.38 0.08
CA GLY A 376 -36.75 14.70 0.34
C GLY A 376 -37.41 14.83 1.71
N PRO A 377 -38.30 13.92 2.12
CA PRO A 377 -38.96 13.95 3.43
C PRO A 377 -38.07 13.64 4.66
N LEU A 378 -36.85 13.13 4.48
CA LEU A 378 -35.97 12.69 5.57
C LEU A 378 -35.20 13.87 6.20
N SER A 379 -35.91 14.75 6.91
CA SER A 379 -35.35 16.00 7.45
C SER A 379 -34.45 15.84 8.68
N GLN A 380 -34.47 14.67 9.34
CA GLN A 380 -33.66 14.37 10.54
C GLN A 380 -32.26 13.84 10.21
N LEU A 381 -31.90 13.74 8.93
CA LEU A 381 -30.59 13.28 8.50
C LEU A 381 -29.49 14.24 8.97
N ARG A 382 -28.50 13.66 9.65
CA ARG A 382 -27.26 14.29 10.11
C ARG A 382 -26.07 13.88 9.27
N VAL A 383 -26.10 12.65 8.74
CA VAL A 383 -25.08 12.12 7.84
C VAL A 383 -25.73 11.51 6.62
N LEU A 384 -25.32 11.97 5.44
CA LEU A 384 -25.76 11.47 4.15
C LEU A 384 -24.54 11.18 3.26
N ASP A 385 -24.46 9.98 2.72
CA ASP A 385 -23.47 9.59 1.73
C ASP A 385 -24.18 8.94 0.54
N LEU A 386 -24.08 9.60 -0.62
CA LEU A 386 -24.70 9.24 -1.89
C LEU A 386 -23.62 8.68 -2.82
N SER A 387 -23.87 7.50 -3.38
CA SER A 387 -22.96 6.81 -4.30
C SER A 387 -23.61 6.62 -5.67
N GLY A 388 -22.80 6.74 -6.73
CA GLY A 388 -23.25 6.54 -8.11
C GLY A 388 -23.97 7.75 -8.69
N LEU A 389 -23.57 8.97 -8.32
CA LEU A 389 -24.22 10.21 -8.79
C LEU A 389 -24.17 10.41 -10.30
N GLN A 390 -23.24 9.76 -11.01
CA GLN A 390 -23.22 9.73 -12.48
C GLN A 390 -24.48 9.09 -13.09
N ASN A 391 -25.22 8.28 -12.31
CA ASN A 391 -26.43 7.62 -12.75
C ASN A 391 -27.67 8.55 -12.71
N VAL A 392 -27.53 9.82 -12.33
CA VAL A 392 -28.67 10.75 -12.31
C VAL A 392 -28.98 11.23 -13.73
N SER A 393 -30.03 10.67 -14.32
CA SER A 393 -30.51 11.04 -15.67
C SER A 393 -31.20 12.41 -15.72
N THR A 394 -31.85 12.84 -14.63
CA THR A 394 -32.57 14.12 -14.55
C THR A 394 -32.19 14.90 -13.30
N THR A 395 -31.84 16.18 -13.49
CA THR A 395 -31.51 17.11 -12.38
C THR A 395 -32.68 17.31 -11.42
N LEU A 396 -33.93 17.18 -11.90
CA LEU A 396 -35.14 17.25 -11.07
C LEU A 396 -35.13 16.25 -9.90
N SER A 397 -34.60 15.05 -10.12
CA SER A 397 -34.48 14.01 -9.08
C SER A 397 -33.56 14.46 -7.95
N ALA A 398 -32.44 15.11 -8.30
CA ALA A 398 -31.50 15.70 -7.35
C ALA A 398 -32.13 16.89 -6.60
N THR A 399 -32.84 17.79 -7.29
CA THR A 399 -33.55 18.91 -6.64
C THR A 399 -34.54 18.42 -5.59
N LYS A 400 -35.33 17.37 -5.91
CA LYS A 400 -36.33 16.80 -5.01
C LYS A 400 -35.73 16.04 -3.82
N ALA A 401 -34.44 15.72 -3.85
CA ALA A 401 -33.73 15.22 -2.68
C ALA A 401 -33.67 16.26 -1.55
N ARG A 402 -33.83 17.56 -1.86
CA ARG A 402 -33.91 18.68 -0.90
C ARG A 402 -32.76 18.65 0.12
N VAL A 403 -31.52 18.53 -0.37
CA VAL A 403 -30.33 18.43 0.49
C VAL A 403 -30.10 19.72 1.28
N SER A 404 -30.24 20.88 0.62
CA SER A 404 -30.08 22.21 1.22
C SER A 404 -31.09 22.51 2.33
N GLU A 405 -32.23 21.83 2.35
CA GLU A 405 -33.29 22.00 3.35
C GLU A 405 -33.09 21.12 4.60
N LYS A 406 -32.10 20.22 4.60
CA LYS A 406 -31.78 19.34 5.73
C LYS A 406 -30.92 20.07 6.76
N ILE A 407 -31.55 20.94 7.55
CA ILE A 407 -30.87 21.82 8.52
C ILE A 407 -30.02 21.08 9.58
N HIS A 408 -30.27 19.80 9.84
CA HIS A 408 -29.52 18.99 10.80
C HIS A 408 -28.32 18.26 10.17
N LEU A 409 -28.13 18.35 8.85
CA LEU A 409 -27.08 17.65 8.13
C LEU A 409 -25.71 18.25 8.44
N THR A 410 -24.86 17.47 9.10
CA THR A 410 -23.48 17.86 9.47
C THR A 410 -22.44 17.21 8.56
N ASN A 411 -22.74 16.06 7.96
CA ASN A 411 -21.81 15.36 7.06
C ASN A 411 -22.49 14.97 5.75
N LEU A 412 -21.86 15.34 4.63
CA LEU A 412 -22.34 15.04 3.29
C LEU A 412 -21.20 14.47 2.46
N TYR A 413 -21.42 13.30 1.86
CA TYR A 413 -20.50 12.70 0.88
C TYR A 413 -21.22 12.51 -0.44
N LEU A 414 -20.59 13.00 -1.51
CA LEU A 414 -21.09 12.91 -2.88
C LEU A 414 -20.08 12.10 -3.69
N GLN A 415 -20.43 10.88 -4.06
CA GLN A 415 -19.51 9.93 -4.67
C GLN A 415 -19.96 9.53 -6.09
N CYS A 416 -19.04 9.68 -7.03
CA CYS A 416 -19.11 9.12 -8.37
C CYS A 416 -18.13 7.95 -8.50
N SER A 417 -18.32 7.12 -9.53
CA SER A 417 -17.30 6.15 -9.92
C SER A 417 -16.04 6.86 -10.41
N SER A 418 -14.89 6.46 -9.89
CA SER A 418 -13.61 7.02 -10.31
C SER A 418 -13.27 6.62 -11.74
N ILE A 419 -13.04 7.62 -12.58
CA ILE A 419 -12.51 7.45 -13.94
C ILE A 419 -10.98 7.56 -13.97
N LEU A 420 -10.31 7.51 -12.82
CA LEU A 420 -8.85 7.47 -12.74
C LEU A 420 -8.35 6.02 -12.62
N TRP A 421 -7.25 5.71 -13.29
CA TRP A 421 -6.40 4.54 -13.10
C TRP A 421 -5.71 4.60 -11.73
N VAL A 422 -5.16 3.47 -11.30
CA VAL A 422 -4.46 3.36 -10.00
C VAL A 422 -3.26 4.31 -9.91
N ASP A 423 -2.68 4.68 -11.05
CA ASP A 423 -1.59 5.66 -11.17
C ASP A 423 -2.06 7.13 -11.14
N GLY A 424 -3.37 7.39 -11.12
CA GLY A 424 -3.98 8.72 -11.13
C GLY A 424 -4.20 9.32 -12.52
N LEU A 425 -4.02 8.57 -13.61
CA LEU A 425 -4.31 8.99 -14.99
C LEU A 425 -5.76 8.66 -15.39
N ILE A 426 -6.31 9.31 -16.42
CA ILE A 426 -7.71 9.13 -16.84
C ILE A 426 -7.92 7.83 -17.64
N LYS A 427 -8.98 7.07 -17.33
CA LYS A 427 -9.40 5.76 -17.89
C LYS A 427 -10.11 5.82 -19.26
N ASP A 428 -9.57 6.56 -20.23
CA ASP A 428 -10.17 6.77 -21.59
C ASP A 428 -11.22 7.91 -21.69
N GLU A 429 -11.31 8.52 -22.89
CA GLU A 429 -12.08 9.74 -23.17
C GLU A 429 -13.61 9.54 -23.28
N GLU A 430 -14.13 8.31 -23.31
CA GLU A 430 -15.58 8.05 -23.49
C GLU A 430 -16.43 8.59 -22.31
N GLY A 431 -15.86 8.69 -21.10
CA GLY A 431 -16.53 9.29 -19.93
C GLY A 431 -16.53 10.83 -19.89
N VAL A 432 -15.85 11.51 -20.83
CA VAL A 432 -15.64 12.97 -20.85
C VAL A 432 -16.86 13.72 -21.41
N SER A 433 -17.80 13.05 -22.08
CA SER A 433 -18.97 13.68 -22.69
C SER A 433 -19.99 14.22 -21.66
N GLU A 434 -20.08 13.62 -20.47
CA GLU A 434 -21.12 13.91 -19.47
C GLU A 434 -20.71 14.95 -18.41
N GLN A 435 -19.57 15.63 -18.59
CA GLN A 435 -19.02 16.60 -17.63
C GLN A 435 -19.98 17.73 -17.24
N ARG A 436 -20.82 18.17 -18.19
CA ARG A 436 -21.80 19.23 -17.94
C ARG A 436 -22.95 18.72 -17.07
N GLN A 437 -23.47 17.54 -17.38
CA GLN A 437 -24.56 16.92 -16.63
C GLN A 437 -24.17 16.67 -15.18
N ILE A 438 -22.97 16.11 -14.92
CA ILE A 438 -22.55 15.84 -13.55
C ILE A 438 -22.40 17.13 -12.72
N LYS A 439 -21.96 18.22 -13.35
CA LYS A 439 -21.92 19.53 -12.68
C LYS A 439 -23.34 20.00 -12.32
N GLU A 440 -24.27 19.93 -13.26
CA GLU A 440 -25.67 20.33 -13.04
C GLU A 440 -26.33 19.47 -11.94
N VAL A 441 -26.05 18.16 -11.87
CA VAL A 441 -26.52 17.29 -10.78
C VAL A 441 -25.96 17.73 -9.42
N PHE A 442 -24.67 18.05 -9.34
CA PHE A 442 -24.08 18.53 -8.09
C PHE A 442 -24.58 19.93 -7.70
N ASP A 443 -24.90 20.79 -8.67
CA ASP A 443 -25.50 22.11 -8.42
C ASP A 443 -26.84 21.98 -7.65
N GLU A 444 -27.66 21.01 -8.01
CA GLU A 444 -28.95 20.72 -7.35
C GLU A 444 -28.81 20.05 -5.98
N LEU A 445 -27.64 19.48 -5.66
CA LEU A 445 -27.32 18.87 -4.36
C LEU A 445 -26.62 19.84 -3.42
N CYS A 446 -27.00 21.12 -3.47
CA CYS A 446 -26.43 22.20 -2.67
C CYS A 446 -26.46 21.86 -1.15
N PRO A 447 -25.32 21.94 -0.44
CA PRO A 447 -25.28 21.64 0.99
C PRO A 447 -25.93 22.71 1.87
N PRO A 448 -26.44 22.34 3.07
CA PRO A 448 -26.96 23.31 4.02
C PRO A 448 -25.84 24.05 4.78
N PRO A 449 -26.07 25.29 5.26
CA PRO A 449 -25.06 26.07 5.98
C PRO A 449 -24.55 25.48 7.30
N SER A 450 -25.24 24.47 7.84
CA SER A 450 -24.89 23.73 9.06
C SER A 450 -23.86 22.61 8.84
N LEU A 451 -23.42 22.38 7.60
CA LEU A 451 -22.51 21.30 7.27
C LEU A 451 -21.12 21.50 7.91
N ASP A 452 -20.65 20.47 8.61
CA ASP A 452 -19.33 20.40 9.25
C ASP A 452 -18.31 19.70 8.34
N VAL A 453 -18.73 18.63 7.63
CA VAL A 453 -17.85 17.79 6.79
C VAL A 453 -18.45 17.61 5.40
N LEU A 454 -17.67 17.93 4.37
CA LEU A 454 -18.01 17.70 2.97
C LEU A 454 -16.96 16.78 2.32
N GLY A 455 -17.43 15.67 1.77
CA GLY A 455 -16.64 14.77 0.94
C GLY A 455 -17.14 14.74 -0.50
N MET A 456 -16.23 14.85 -1.46
CA MET A 456 -16.51 14.61 -2.88
C MET A 456 -15.53 13.57 -3.40
N GLN A 457 -16.03 12.55 -4.10
CA GLN A 457 -15.19 11.50 -4.67
C GLN A 457 -15.55 11.22 -6.12
N GLY A 458 -14.52 11.04 -6.96
CA GLY A 458 -14.68 10.64 -8.36
C GLY A 458 -15.32 11.71 -9.24
N TYR A 459 -15.35 12.97 -8.80
CA TYR A 459 -15.97 14.05 -9.55
C TYR A 459 -15.19 14.32 -10.84
N PHE A 460 -15.84 14.13 -11.98
CA PHE A 460 -15.23 14.27 -13.30
C PHE A 460 -15.68 15.53 -14.06
N GLY A 461 -16.43 16.45 -13.42
CA GLY A 461 -16.76 17.74 -14.03
C GLY A 461 -15.53 18.65 -14.16
N ARG A 462 -15.46 19.43 -15.23
CA ARG A 462 -14.34 20.34 -15.48
C ARG A 462 -14.32 21.55 -14.54
N GLN A 463 -15.51 22.06 -14.20
CA GLN A 463 -15.72 23.16 -13.26
C GLN A 463 -16.42 22.62 -12.02
N LEU A 464 -16.13 23.17 -10.86
CA LEU A 464 -16.81 22.82 -9.61
C LEU A 464 -18.28 23.31 -9.60
N PRO A 465 -19.11 22.75 -8.71
CA PRO A 465 -20.48 23.23 -8.50
C PRO A 465 -20.53 24.72 -8.12
N SER A 466 -21.58 25.41 -8.53
CA SER A 466 -21.82 26.84 -8.33
C SER A 466 -21.78 27.26 -6.86
N TRP A 467 -22.25 26.44 -5.94
CA TRP A 467 -22.18 26.68 -4.50
C TRP A 467 -20.75 26.59 -3.92
N MET A 468 -19.77 26.12 -4.70
CA MET A 468 -18.34 26.18 -4.40
C MET A 468 -17.61 27.39 -5.03
N THR A 469 -18.34 28.33 -5.62
CA THR A 469 -17.77 29.58 -6.12
C THR A 469 -17.73 30.65 -5.04
N SER A 470 -16.79 31.59 -5.11
CA SER A 470 -16.53 32.58 -4.06
C SER A 470 -17.77 33.39 -3.63
N THR A 471 -18.74 33.58 -4.52
CA THR A 471 -19.98 34.34 -4.26
C THR A 471 -20.97 33.60 -3.36
N LEU A 472 -21.00 32.26 -3.41
CA LEU A 472 -21.98 31.42 -2.72
C LEU A 472 -21.35 30.52 -1.64
N LEU A 473 -20.04 30.35 -1.66
CA LEU A 473 -19.30 29.49 -0.74
C LEU A 473 -19.43 29.97 0.71
N ALA A 474 -19.33 31.28 0.93
CA ALA A 474 -19.42 31.89 2.26
C ALA A 474 -20.82 31.74 2.91
N SER A 475 -21.90 31.59 2.12
CA SER A 475 -23.24 31.36 2.64
C SER A 475 -23.56 29.87 2.78
N SER A 476 -23.14 29.05 1.82
CA SER A 476 -23.49 27.62 1.73
C SER A 476 -22.63 26.73 2.64
N LEU A 477 -21.37 27.10 2.88
CA LEU A 477 -20.38 26.27 3.60
C LEU A 477 -19.80 26.98 4.84
N ARG A 478 -20.52 27.94 5.42
CA ARG A 478 -20.03 28.80 6.52
C ARG A 478 -19.55 28.08 7.78
N SER A 479 -20.08 26.87 8.05
CA SER A 479 -19.76 26.07 9.24
C SER A 479 -18.73 24.96 8.96
N LEU A 480 -18.27 24.85 7.70
CA LEU A 480 -17.44 23.74 7.24
C LEU A 480 -16.11 23.70 8.00
N ARG A 481 -15.82 22.54 8.59
CA ARG A 481 -14.58 22.21 9.30
C ARG A 481 -13.66 21.35 8.48
N THR A 482 -14.22 20.49 7.64
CA THR A 482 -13.46 19.51 6.88
C THR A 482 -13.96 19.44 5.45
N LEU A 483 -13.03 19.65 4.50
CA LEU A 483 -13.27 19.45 3.08
C LEU A 483 -12.35 18.36 2.55
N VAL A 484 -12.93 17.31 1.98
CA VAL A 484 -12.20 16.20 1.35
C VAL A 484 -12.65 16.08 -0.10
N MET A 485 -11.72 16.19 -1.03
CA MET A 485 -11.97 16.01 -2.46
C MET A 485 -11.00 14.97 -3.00
N ILE A 486 -11.54 13.86 -3.52
CA ILE A 486 -10.78 12.69 -3.98
C ILE A 486 -11.13 12.43 -5.45
N ASP A 487 -10.13 12.12 -6.26
CA ASP A 487 -10.28 11.76 -7.67
C ASP A 487 -11.02 12.83 -8.49
N LEU A 488 -10.51 14.08 -8.44
CA LEU A 488 -10.99 15.20 -9.24
C LEU A 488 -10.42 15.15 -10.67
N ALA A 489 -10.85 14.15 -11.44
CA ALA A 489 -10.19 13.75 -12.69
C ALA A 489 -9.99 14.89 -13.70
N CYS A 490 -11.06 15.60 -14.05
CA CYS A 490 -11.05 16.65 -15.08
C CYS A 490 -11.10 18.07 -14.52
N CYS A 491 -11.12 18.23 -13.20
CA CYS A 491 -11.27 19.52 -12.55
C CYS A 491 -9.99 20.35 -12.74
N THR A 492 -10.11 21.56 -13.27
CA THR A 492 -8.95 22.41 -13.60
C THR A 492 -8.64 23.48 -12.56
N GLN A 493 -9.51 23.66 -11.56
CA GLN A 493 -9.44 24.74 -10.57
C GLN A 493 -9.83 24.21 -9.19
N LEU A 494 -9.22 24.77 -8.14
CA LEU A 494 -9.69 24.58 -6.77
C LEU A 494 -10.86 25.51 -6.48
N PRO A 495 -11.66 25.27 -5.41
CA PRO A 495 -12.73 26.18 -5.06
C PRO A 495 -12.18 27.55 -4.64
N ASP A 496 -12.64 28.60 -5.32
CA ASP A 496 -12.24 29.98 -5.03
C ASP A 496 -12.93 30.46 -3.74
N GLY A 497 -12.19 31.11 -2.85
CA GLY A 497 -12.73 31.65 -1.60
C GLY A 497 -12.73 30.69 -0.40
N LEU A 498 -12.16 29.49 -0.51
CA LEU A 498 -11.94 28.58 0.64
C LEU A 498 -11.21 29.25 1.80
N CYS A 499 -10.30 30.18 1.50
CA CYS A 499 -9.56 30.96 2.49
C CYS A 499 -10.45 31.78 3.43
N GLN A 500 -11.69 32.08 3.04
CA GLN A 500 -12.64 32.85 3.82
C GLN A 500 -13.43 32.00 4.83
N LEU A 501 -13.34 30.67 4.76
CA LEU A 501 -14.09 29.79 5.66
C LEU A 501 -13.55 29.91 7.10
N PRO A 502 -14.36 30.40 8.06
CA PRO A 502 -13.86 30.77 9.38
C PRO A 502 -13.56 29.57 10.28
N TYR A 503 -14.13 28.40 9.96
CA TYR A 503 -14.04 27.19 10.78
C TYR A 503 -13.31 26.03 10.10
N LEU A 504 -12.77 26.22 8.90
CA LEU A 504 -12.08 25.15 8.18
C LEU A 504 -10.80 24.75 8.92
N GLU A 505 -10.77 23.52 9.40
CA GLU A 505 -9.69 22.91 10.21
C GLU A 505 -8.86 21.91 9.39
N ALA A 506 -9.48 21.22 8.43
CA ALA A 506 -8.81 20.26 7.55
C ALA A 506 -9.23 20.41 6.08
N LEU A 507 -8.24 20.44 5.19
CA LEU A 507 -8.42 20.47 3.73
C LEU A 507 -7.61 19.34 3.10
N GLN A 508 -8.28 18.47 2.36
CA GLN A 508 -7.63 17.37 1.65
C GLN A 508 -8.07 17.34 0.19
N ILE A 509 -7.09 17.38 -0.70
CA ILE A 509 -7.28 17.26 -2.15
C ILE A 509 -6.36 16.13 -2.61
N LEU A 510 -6.97 14.98 -2.91
CA LEU A 510 -6.29 13.76 -3.27
C LEU A 510 -6.62 13.41 -4.73
N HIS A 511 -5.60 13.20 -5.54
CA HIS A 511 -5.71 12.87 -6.97
C HIS A 511 -6.52 13.91 -7.77
N ALA A 512 -5.88 15.04 -8.09
CA ALA A 512 -6.45 16.07 -8.96
C ALA A 512 -5.49 16.35 -10.13
N PRO A 513 -5.38 15.42 -11.10
CA PRO A 513 -4.31 15.44 -12.10
C PRO A 513 -4.38 16.61 -13.08
N SER A 514 -5.57 17.21 -13.27
CA SER A 514 -5.79 18.31 -14.22
C SER A 514 -5.50 19.72 -13.66
N ILE A 515 -5.21 19.84 -12.36
CA ILE A 515 -4.88 21.11 -11.72
C ILE A 515 -3.40 21.43 -11.98
N LYS A 516 -3.16 22.56 -12.66
CA LYS A 516 -1.80 23.00 -13.05
C LYS A 516 -1.20 24.04 -12.10
N ARG A 517 -2.05 24.91 -11.56
CA ARG A 517 -1.67 26.14 -10.84
C ARG A 517 -2.52 26.29 -9.59
N VAL A 518 -1.89 26.61 -8.47
CA VAL A 518 -2.55 27.15 -7.28
C VAL A 518 -2.07 28.60 -7.14
N GLY A 519 -2.89 29.53 -7.63
CA GLY A 519 -2.56 30.95 -7.68
C GLY A 519 -3.00 31.74 -6.43
N PRO A 520 -2.77 33.06 -6.41
CA PRO A 520 -3.14 33.94 -5.29
C PRO A 520 -4.65 33.95 -5.00
N GLU A 521 -5.50 33.59 -5.96
CA GLU A 521 -6.95 33.41 -5.79
C GLU A 521 -7.32 32.40 -4.69
N PHE A 522 -6.41 31.48 -4.37
CA PHE A 522 -6.58 30.54 -3.28
C PHE A 522 -6.48 31.21 -1.91
N LEU A 523 -5.81 32.36 -1.82
CA LEU A 523 -5.52 33.09 -0.58
C LEU A 523 -6.18 34.47 -0.52
N GLN A 524 -6.61 35.01 -1.66
CA GLN A 524 -7.20 36.33 -1.77
C GLN A 524 -8.61 36.25 -2.39
N PRO A 525 -9.62 36.92 -1.82
CA PRO A 525 -10.91 37.06 -2.47
C PRO A 525 -10.80 37.87 -3.77
N TYR A 526 -11.47 37.43 -4.83
CA TYR A 526 -11.73 38.31 -5.98
C TYR A 526 -12.68 39.44 -5.56
N HIS A 527 -12.16 40.66 -5.40
CA HIS A 527 -13.00 41.86 -5.39
C HIS A 527 -13.26 42.30 -6.84
N HIS A 528 -14.44 41.99 -7.37
CA HIS A 528 -14.96 42.71 -8.53
C HIS A 528 -15.19 44.17 -8.12
N HIS A 529 -14.44 45.07 -8.76
CA HIS A 529 -14.61 46.53 -8.83
C HIS A 529 -15.61 47.18 -7.85
N GLY A 530 -15.10 47.82 -6.79
CA GLY A 530 -15.86 48.86 -6.07
C GLY A 530 -15.54 48.97 -4.58
N ALA A 531 -14.73 49.97 -4.23
CA ALA A 531 -14.67 50.68 -2.94
C ALA A 531 -14.73 49.88 -1.62
N HIS A 532 -13.56 49.66 -1.01
CA HIS A 532 -13.14 50.04 0.36
C HIS A 532 -12.07 49.07 0.89
N PRO A 533 -10.82 49.52 1.13
CA PRO A 533 -9.78 48.69 1.73
C PRO A 533 -9.93 48.73 3.27
N PHE A 534 -10.83 47.93 3.84
CA PHE A 534 -10.89 47.78 5.30
C PHE A 534 -11.10 46.31 5.70
N GLN A 535 -10.19 45.86 6.58
CA GLN A 535 -9.96 44.52 7.15
C GLN A 535 -9.28 43.50 6.24
N VAL A 536 -7.95 43.40 6.41
CA VAL A 536 -7.14 42.24 6.01
C VAL A 536 -7.60 41.04 6.85
N ALA A 537 -8.65 40.35 6.43
CA ALA A 537 -9.05 39.10 7.08
C ALA A 537 -7.95 38.06 6.84
N LEU A 538 -7.53 37.38 7.91
CA LEU A 538 -6.54 36.29 7.83
C LEU A 538 -7.10 35.15 6.96
N ALA A 539 -6.36 34.75 5.93
CA ALA A 539 -6.73 33.61 5.09
C ALA A 539 -6.51 32.30 5.85
N PHE A 540 -7.50 31.40 5.79
CA PHE A 540 -7.49 30.10 6.49
C PHE A 540 -7.20 30.23 8.00
N PRO A 541 -8.03 30.95 8.77
CA PRO A 541 -7.72 31.32 10.15
C PRO A 541 -7.63 30.14 11.13
N ARG A 542 -8.26 29.00 10.79
CA ARG A 542 -8.33 27.80 11.66
C ARG A 542 -7.75 26.53 11.04
N LEU A 543 -7.18 26.61 9.84
CA LEU A 543 -6.71 25.43 9.13
C LEU A 543 -5.49 24.83 9.84
N ARG A 544 -5.61 23.59 10.31
CA ARG A 544 -4.58 22.83 11.04
C ARG A 544 -3.89 21.80 10.17
N VAL A 545 -4.62 21.17 9.24
CA VAL A 545 -4.09 20.12 8.37
C VAL A 545 -4.43 20.43 6.92
N MET A 546 -3.40 20.39 6.07
CA MET A 546 -3.54 20.50 4.62
C MET A 546 -2.84 19.33 3.94
N ASP A 547 -3.58 18.57 3.14
CA ASP A 547 -3.06 17.46 2.32
C ASP A 547 -3.36 17.72 0.84
N LEU A 548 -2.30 17.89 0.04
CA LEU A 548 -2.36 18.09 -1.40
C LEU A 548 -1.54 16.98 -2.06
N SER A 549 -2.23 15.93 -2.48
CA SER A 549 -1.60 14.68 -2.94
C SER A 549 -2.09 14.28 -4.33
N GLY A 550 -1.20 13.78 -5.19
CA GLY A 550 -1.55 13.29 -6.54
C GLY A 550 -2.02 14.38 -7.50
N MET A 551 -1.53 15.61 -7.33
CA MET A 551 -1.76 16.73 -8.25
C MET A 551 -0.69 16.72 -9.35
N LEU A 552 -0.82 15.78 -10.30
CA LEU A 552 0.25 15.38 -11.23
C LEU A 552 0.71 16.46 -12.22
N GLN A 553 -0.12 17.45 -12.53
CA GLN A 553 0.25 18.59 -13.39
C GLN A 553 0.57 19.86 -12.61
N TRP A 554 0.48 19.84 -11.29
CA TRP A 554 0.71 21.02 -10.45
C TRP A 554 2.19 21.34 -10.36
N ASP A 555 2.61 22.42 -11.04
CA ASP A 555 4.00 22.88 -11.08
C ASP A 555 4.19 24.32 -10.56
N GLU A 556 3.10 25.09 -10.45
CA GLU A 556 3.10 26.47 -9.97
C GLU A 556 2.27 26.64 -8.68
N TRP A 557 2.91 27.11 -7.61
CA TRP A 557 2.26 27.60 -6.38
C TRP A 557 2.77 28.99 -6.03
N ALA A 558 1.96 30.01 -6.34
CA ALA A 558 2.33 31.42 -6.18
C ALA A 558 1.67 32.05 -4.96
N TRP A 559 2.49 32.60 -4.05
CA TRP A 559 2.02 33.35 -2.87
C TRP A 559 3.12 34.27 -2.30
N ASP A 560 2.79 35.56 -2.23
CA ASP A 560 3.64 36.65 -1.72
C ASP A 560 3.71 36.71 -0.19
N GLU A 561 4.86 37.17 0.35
CA GLU A 561 5.14 37.21 1.79
C GLU A 561 4.16 38.11 2.59
N GLN A 562 3.58 39.14 1.96
CA GLN A 562 2.69 40.11 2.60
C GLN A 562 1.28 39.55 2.89
N VAL A 563 0.88 38.47 2.23
CA VAL A 563 -0.46 37.89 2.42
C VAL A 563 -0.43 36.97 3.64
N GLN A 564 -1.12 37.38 4.70
CA GLN A 564 -1.18 36.63 5.96
C GLN A 564 -2.16 35.45 5.84
N ALA A 565 -1.63 34.22 5.93
CA ALA A 565 -2.41 33.00 5.87
C ALA A 565 -1.85 31.89 6.78
N PHE A 566 -2.69 30.91 7.12
CA PHE A 566 -2.31 29.70 7.85
C PHE A 566 -1.67 29.91 9.24
N PRO A 567 -2.25 30.77 10.12
CA PRO A 567 -1.65 31.08 11.41
C PRO A 567 -1.54 29.87 12.36
N VAL A 568 -2.38 28.84 12.17
CA VAL A 568 -2.46 27.65 13.04
C VAL A 568 -2.24 26.33 12.30
N LEU A 569 -1.69 26.37 11.08
CA LEU A 569 -1.40 25.16 10.31
C LEU A 569 -0.32 24.35 11.01
N GLU A 570 -0.62 23.11 11.39
CA GLU A 570 0.27 22.21 12.13
C GLU A 570 0.90 21.13 11.25
N GLY A 571 0.16 20.67 10.23
CA GLY A 571 0.59 19.59 9.33
C GLY A 571 0.36 19.94 7.86
N LEU A 572 1.41 19.77 7.04
CA LEU A 572 1.35 19.92 5.58
C LEU A 572 1.89 18.67 4.90
N PHE A 573 1.08 18.10 4.00
CA PHE A 573 1.40 16.90 3.25
C PHE A 573 1.39 17.22 1.75
N LEU A 574 2.52 17.00 1.09
CA LEU A 574 2.71 17.23 -0.35
C LEU A 574 3.23 15.94 -0.97
N THR A 575 2.37 15.22 -1.68
CA THR A 575 2.71 13.90 -2.24
C THR A 575 2.42 13.82 -3.73
N LYS A 576 3.31 13.23 -4.54
CA LYS A 576 3.12 12.98 -5.98
C LYS A 576 2.67 14.26 -6.74
N CYS A 577 3.47 15.32 -6.67
CA CYS A 577 3.24 16.57 -7.41
C CYS A 577 4.50 17.03 -8.15
N LYS A 578 4.36 17.95 -9.12
CA LYS A 578 5.47 18.51 -9.93
C LYS A 578 5.93 19.89 -9.44
N LEU A 579 5.61 20.22 -8.19
CA LEU A 579 5.91 21.52 -7.63
C LEU A 579 7.42 21.80 -7.68
N ARG A 580 7.80 22.99 -8.19
CA ARG A 580 9.22 23.38 -8.30
C ARG A 580 9.71 24.15 -7.08
N LEU A 581 8.85 25.01 -6.56
CA LEU A 581 9.17 25.93 -5.48
C LEU A 581 8.01 26.00 -4.50
N ILE A 582 8.33 26.01 -3.22
CA ILE A 582 7.35 26.33 -2.18
C ILE A 582 7.23 27.85 -2.08
N PRO A 583 6.01 28.42 -1.99
CA PRO A 583 5.83 29.86 -1.94
C PRO A 583 6.51 30.50 -0.72
N PRO A 584 7.21 31.64 -0.88
CA PRO A 584 7.82 32.37 0.24
C PRO A 584 6.84 32.78 1.36
N GLY A 585 5.59 33.07 0.99
CA GLY A 585 4.55 33.39 1.97
C GLY A 585 4.27 32.26 2.97
N LEU A 586 4.33 31.00 2.54
CA LEU A 586 4.12 29.83 3.42
C LEU A 586 5.19 29.74 4.48
N VAL A 587 6.44 29.93 4.06
CA VAL A 587 7.61 29.90 4.93
C VAL A 587 7.54 31.01 5.99
N SER A 588 7.01 32.18 5.63
CA SER A 588 6.96 33.36 6.51
C SER A 588 5.76 33.38 7.46
N ASN A 589 4.63 32.80 7.06
CA ASN A 589 3.35 32.93 7.77
C ASN A 589 2.90 31.66 8.51
N ALA A 590 3.30 30.45 8.08
CA ALA A 590 2.91 29.19 8.72
C ALA A 590 3.70 28.89 10.01
N ARG A 591 3.61 29.78 10.99
CA ARG A 591 4.41 29.77 12.23
C ARG A 591 4.06 28.64 13.20
N ALA A 592 2.93 27.97 13.00
CA ALA A 592 2.52 26.81 13.80
C ALA A 592 2.90 25.46 13.15
N LEU A 593 3.51 25.46 11.96
CA LEU A 593 3.76 24.24 11.19
C LEU A 593 4.79 23.35 11.89
N LYS A 594 4.32 22.22 12.44
CA LYS A 594 5.14 21.26 13.20
C LYS A 594 5.63 20.10 12.34
N LYS A 595 4.77 19.62 11.43
CA LYS A 595 5.03 18.44 10.59
C LYS A 595 4.93 18.78 9.10
N LEU A 596 5.97 18.44 8.35
CA LEU A 596 6.02 18.58 6.90
C LEU A 596 6.35 17.23 6.27
N VAL A 597 5.53 16.78 5.33
CA VAL A 597 5.75 15.54 4.58
C VAL A 597 5.86 15.86 3.10
N ILE A 598 6.95 15.45 2.46
CA ILE A 598 7.23 15.66 1.03
C ILE A 598 7.56 14.30 0.40
N SER A 599 6.67 13.78 -0.44
CA SER A 599 6.82 12.44 -1.00
C SER A 599 6.66 12.43 -2.53
N PHE A 600 7.55 11.76 -3.27
CA PHE A 600 7.48 11.66 -4.73
C PHE A 600 7.40 13.02 -5.44
N VAL A 601 8.17 14.00 -4.98
CA VAL A 601 8.19 15.35 -5.55
C VAL A 601 9.48 15.55 -6.35
N GLN A 602 9.34 15.84 -7.66
CA GLN A 602 10.46 15.77 -8.60
C GLN A 602 11.35 17.02 -8.63
N GLN A 603 10.92 18.21 -8.18
CA GLN A 603 11.69 19.44 -8.42
C GLN A 603 11.76 20.42 -7.24
N VAL A 604 11.30 20.04 -6.04
CA VAL A 604 11.25 20.98 -4.90
C VAL A 604 12.65 21.32 -4.39
N LYS A 605 12.96 22.62 -4.38
CA LYS A 605 14.13 23.18 -3.69
C LYS A 605 13.72 23.82 -2.36
N LEU A 606 14.12 23.22 -1.23
CA LEU A 606 13.95 23.79 0.11
C LEU A 606 15.06 24.79 0.42
N ARG A 607 14.93 26.04 -0.05
CA ARG A 607 15.96 27.09 0.12
C ARG A 607 15.71 28.07 1.26
N LYS A 608 14.51 28.11 1.86
CA LYS A 608 14.10 29.12 2.85
C LYS A 608 13.63 28.51 4.19
N ASN A 609 13.70 29.33 5.23
CA ASN A 609 13.66 29.01 6.67
C ASN A 609 12.27 28.58 7.21
N PHE A 610 12.05 27.29 7.44
CA PHE A 610 10.90 26.84 8.24
C PHE A 610 11.27 26.73 9.71
N ALA A 611 11.23 27.86 10.41
CA ALA A 611 11.64 27.92 11.81
C ALA A 611 10.74 27.07 12.75
N SER A 612 9.48 26.83 12.40
CA SER A 612 8.51 26.12 13.25
C SER A 612 8.55 24.59 13.11
N VAL A 613 9.12 24.06 12.03
CA VAL A 613 9.03 22.62 11.71
C VAL A 613 9.89 21.80 12.66
N THR A 614 9.26 20.82 13.31
CA THR A 614 9.86 19.90 14.28
C THR A 614 10.01 18.48 13.74
N GLU A 615 9.16 18.07 12.79
CA GLU A 615 9.22 16.79 12.10
C GLU A 615 9.18 16.99 10.59
N LEU A 616 10.18 16.45 9.89
CA LEU A 616 10.24 16.43 8.42
C LEU A 616 10.35 14.98 7.95
N GLU A 617 9.50 14.61 7.01
CA GLU A 617 9.57 13.33 6.30
C GLU A 617 9.72 13.58 4.80
N VAL A 618 10.77 13.02 4.21
CA VAL A 618 11.03 13.08 2.77
C VAL A 618 11.13 11.66 2.22
N THR A 619 10.32 11.35 1.22
CA THR A 619 10.22 10.00 0.66
C THR A 619 10.29 10.03 -0.86
N HIS A 620 11.16 9.22 -1.48
CA HIS A 620 11.26 9.05 -2.93
C HIS A 620 11.34 10.38 -3.72
N SER A 621 12.17 11.32 -3.25
CA SER A 621 12.42 12.60 -3.92
C SER A 621 13.81 12.57 -4.59
N PRO A 622 13.93 12.08 -5.84
CA PRO A 622 15.22 11.75 -6.45
C PRO A 622 16.09 12.95 -6.78
N ASP A 623 15.50 14.15 -6.93
CA ASP A 623 16.21 15.38 -7.27
C ASP A 623 16.44 16.31 -6.07
N LEU A 624 16.07 15.88 -4.86
CA LEU A 624 16.34 16.65 -3.66
C LEU A 624 17.82 16.57 -3.29
N GLU A 625 18.56 17.65 -3.52
CA GLU A 625 20.01 17.70 -3.27
C GLU A 625 20.36 18.17 -1.86
N ARG A 626 19.58 19.08 -1.28
CA ARG A 626 19.91 19.78 -0.02
C ARG A 626 18.70 19.99 0.88
N ILE A 627 18.88 19.80 2.18
CA ILE A 627 17.98 20.24 3.24
C ILE A 627 18.75 21.22 4.13
N THR A 628 18.26 22.45 4.25
CA THR A 628 18.95 23.49 5.03
C THR A 628 17.96 24.36 5.80
N ASN A 629 18.44 25.03 6.87
CA ASN A 629 17.72 26.07 7.62
C ASN A 629 16.44 25.59 8.32
N LEU A 630 16.55 24.55 9.15
CA LEU A 630 15.46 24.03 9.99
C LEU A 630 15.89 24.00 11.46
N PRO A 631 15.92 25.17 12.15
CA PRO A 631 16.56 25.32 13.46
C PRO A 631 15.92 24.48 14.58
N ASN A 632 14.60 24.25 14.52
CA ASN A 632 13.84 23.52 15.53
C ASN A 632 13.52 22.08 15.12
N LEU A 633 14.12 21.56 14.04
CA LEU A 633 13.87 20.20 13.58
C LEU A 633 14.38 19.20 14.61
N GLN A 634 13.48 18.39 15.17
CA GLN A 634 13.78 17.36 16.17
C GLN A 634 13.85 15.97 15.55
N LYS A 635 13.02 15.69 14.54
CA LYS A 635 12.95 14.40 13.86
C LYS A 635 13.01 14.57 12.34
N LEU A 636 13.91 13.84 11.71
CA LEU A 636 14.05 13.78 10.26
C LEU A 636 13.96 12.33 9.79
N THR A 637 13.02 12.05 8.89
CA THR A 637 12.90 10.75 8.21
C THR A 637 13.19 10.94 6.73
N ILE A 638 14.13 10.16 6.19
CA ILE A 638 14.55 10.19 4.78
C ILE A 638 14.38 8.78 4.22
N ASN A 639 13.54 8.62 3.22
CA ASN A 639 13.27 7.34 2.57
C ASN A 639 13.64 7.43 1.08
N LYS A 640 14.62 6.65 0.61
CA LYS A 640 15.02 6.58 -0.83
C LYS A 640 15.21 7.96 -1.50
N CYS A 641 16.17 8.76 -1.02
CA CYS A 641 16.54 10.07 -1.57
C CYS A 641 18.03 10.11 -1.99
N PRO A 642 18.41 9.53 -3.14
CA PRO A 642 19.81 9.22 -3.46
C PRO A 642 20.70 10.44 -3.74
N LYS A 643 20.14 11.57 -4.20
CA LYS A 643 20.92 12.80 -4.47
C LYS A 643 21.10 13.71 -3.26
N LEU A 644 20.46 13.41 -2.13
CA LEU A 644 20.57 14.24 -0.94
C LEU A 644 21.97 14.09 -0.34
N ASN A 645 22.80 15.12 -0.51
CA ASN A 645 24.18 15.10 -0.05
C ASN A 645 24.50 16.23 0.94
N VAL A 646 23.57 17.15 1.18
CA VAL A 646 23.75 18.23 2.16
C VAL A 646 22.60 18.31 3.16
N LEU A 647 22.96 18.29 4.45
CA LEU A 647 22.10 18.58 5.58
C LEU A 647 22.78 19.60 6.50
N GLU A 648 22.40 20.87 6.41
CA GLU A 648 23.05 21.97 7.15
C GLU A 648 22.04 22.75 8.01
N VAL A 649 22.50 23.35 9.11
CA VAL A 649 21.68 24.24 9.97
C VAL A 649 20.45 23.51 10.56
N VAL A 650 20.69 22.36 11.19
CA VAL A 650 19.70 21.53 11.93
C VAL A 650 20.13 21.26 13.39
N PRO A 651 20.39 22.29 14.21
CA PRO A 651 21.02 22.15 15.53
C PRO A 651 20.18 21.39 16.56
N ALA A 652 18.85 21.36 16.43
CA ALA A 652 17.95 20.70 17.37
C ALA A 652 17.72 19.20 17.08
N LEU A 653 18.31 18.64 16.02
CA LEU A 653 18.02 17.29 15.53
C LEU A 653 18.32 16.22 16.59
N GLN A 654 17.29 15.50 17.03
CA GLN A 654 17.39 14.42 18.01
C GLN A 654 17.32 13.05 17.37
N ILE A 655 16.43 12.88 16.38
CA ILE A 655 16.14 11.58 15.75
C ILE A 655 16.34 11.70 14.24
N LEU A 656 17.22 10.86 13.69
CA LEU A 656 17.39 10.68 12.26
C LEU A 656 17.02 9.26 11.87
N VAL A 657 16.14 9.11 10.88
CA VAL A 657 15.73 7.84 10.32
C VAL A 657 16.07 7.84 8.83
N LEU A 658 16.93 6.91 8.40
CA LEU A 658 17.32 6.69 7.02
C LEU A 658 16.77 5.33 6.58
N ASN A 659 15.75 5.29 5.74
CA ASN A 659 15.24 4.02 5.21
C ASN A 659 15.51 3.92 3.71
N ASP A 660 16.57 3.19 3.37
CA ASP A 660 16.91 2.90 1.99
C ASP A 660 17.69 1.58 1.92
N TYR A 661 16.96 0.49 1.66
CA TYR A 661 17.55 -0.83 1.48
C TYR A 661 18.46 -0.94 0.25
N THR A 662 18.64 0.13 -0.54
CA THR A 662 19.65 0.20 -1.60
C THR A 662 20.93 0.92 -1.16
N MET A 663 20.95 1.53 0.04
CA MET A 663 22.07 2.29 0.57
C MET A 663 23.30 1.41 0.84
N GLU A 664 24.42 1.77 0.20
CA GLU A 664 25.71 1.08 0.31
C GLU A 664 26.70 1.77 1.25
N VAL A 665 26.55 3.08 1.46
CA VAL A 665 27.39 3.89 2.35
C VAL A 665 26.52 4.86 3.13
N LEU A 666 26.89 5.18 4.39
CA LEU A 666 26.21 6.23 5.12
C LEU A 666 26.51 7.59 4.47
N PRO A 667 25.54 8.52 4.42
CA PRO A 667 25.74 9.83 3.81
C PRO A 667 26.85 10.64 4.48
N GLU A 668 27.60 11.42 3.69
CA GLU A 668 28.78 12.15 4.18
C GLU A 668 28.42 13.24 5.22
N TYR A 669 27.24 13.86 5.12
CA TYR A 669 26.74 14.85 6.07
C TYR A 669 26.57 14.31 7.49
N MET A 670 26.58 12.98 7.67
CA MET A 670 26.51 12.32 8.98
C MET A 670 27.65 12.76 9.91
N ARG A 671 28.80 13.17 9.36
CA ARG A 671 29.94 13.66 10.16
C ARG A 671 29.66 15.00 10.84
N ASP A 672 28.84 15.84 10.23
CA ASP A 672 28.63 17.22 10.66
C ASP A 672 27.43 17.35 11.61
N ILE A 673 26.43 16.48 11.45
CA ILE A 673 25.25 16.43 12.31
C ILE A 673 25.50 15.58 13.56
N LYS A 674 24.75 15.80 14.63
CA LYS A 674 24.90 15.06 15.90
C LYS A 674 23.56 14.63 16.50
N PRO A 675 22.80 13.75 15.83
CA PRO A 675 21.55 13.23 16.40
C PRO A 675 21.83 12.38 17.65
N ARG A 676 20.87 12.31 18.58
CA ARG A 676 20.91 11.36 19.71
C ARG A 676 20.57 9.95 19.26
N HIS A 677 19.58 9.82 18.39
CA HIS A 677 19.11 8.54 17.86
C HIS A 677 19.26 8.49 16.35
N LEU A 678 19.87 7.42 15.85
CA LEU A 678 19.97 7.10 14.43
C LEU A 678 19.31 5.75 14.18
N GLN A 679 18.39 5.70 13.22
CA GLN A 679 17.89 4.45 12.66
C GLN A 679 18.26 4.36 11.18
N VAL A 680 18.77 3.22 10.74
CA VAL A 680 19.17 2.98 9.35
C VAL A 680 18.61 1.65 8.88
N ASP A 681 17.79 1.66 7.84
CA ASP A 681 17.42 0.45 7.09
C ASP A 681 18.25 0.47 5.79
N CYS A 682 19.15 -0.50 5.60
CA CYS A 682 20.19 -0.48 4.54
C CYS A 682 20.49 -1.86 3.93
N LYS A 683 21.38 -1.91 2.91
CA LYS A 683 21.88 -3.19 2.38
C LYS A 683 22.69 -3.96 3.45
N PRO A 684 22.70 -5.30 3.41
CA PRO A 684 23.51 -6.13 4.31
C PRO A 684 25.00 -5.75 4.35
N LEU A 685 25.59 -5.33 3.22
CA LEU A 685 26.99 -4.89 3.16
C LEU A 685 27.27 -3.64 4.00
N LEU A 686 26.40 -2.62 3.91
CA LEU A 686 26.52 -1.42 4.73
C LEU A 686 26.32 -1.78 6.20
N LEU A 687 25.31 -2.62 6.49
CA LEU A 687 25.06 -3.09 7.85
C LEU A 687 26.28 -3.80 8.44
N ALA A 688 26.97 -4.64 7.66
CA ALA A 688 28.21 -5.31 8.07
C ALA A 688 29.34 -4.31 8.34
N SER A 689 29.51 -3.28 7.50
CA SER A 689 30.50 -2.22 7.74
C SER A 689 30.21 -1.41 9.01
N VAL A 690 28.93 -1.11 9.27
CA VAL A 690 28.46 -0.45 10.49
C VAL A 690 28.61 -1.36 11.72
N ALA A 691 28.41 -2.68 11.56
CA ALA A 691 28.59 -3.67 12.62
C ALA A 691 30.06 -3.95 12.97
N ALA A 692 31.00 -3.71 12.06
CA ALA A 692 32.43 -3.79 12.33
C ALA A 692 32.92 -2.75 13.37
N GLY A 693 32.06 -1.81 13.79
CA GLY A 693 32.34 -0.88 14.87
C GLY A 693 33.58 -0.04 14.58
N GLN A 694 34.49 0.08 15.55
CA GLN A 694 35.74 0.86 15.42
C GLN A 694 36.64 0.45 14.24
N SER A 695 36.49 -0.79 13.74
CA SER A 695 37.26 -1.30 12.60
C SER A 695 36.54 -1.11 11.26
N GLY A 696 35.30 -0.61 11.26
CA GLY A 696 34.49 -0.36 10.07
C GLY A 696 34.79 0.97 9.39
N THR A 697 34.57 1.03 8.07
CA THR A 697 34.82 2.25 7.27
C THR A 697 33.83 3.38 7.56
N GLU A 698 32.69 3.06 8.18
CA GLU A 698 31.60 4.00 8.48
C GLU A 698 31.63 4.53 9.93
N TRP A 699 32.58 4.09 10.75
CA TRP A 699 32.62 4.38 12.20
C TRP A 699 32.67 5.88 12.52
N ASP A 700 33.46 6.64 11.76
CA ASP A 700 33.60 8.08 11.91
C ASP A 700 32.27 8.83 11.70
N LYS A 701 31.35 8.27 10.91
CA LYS A 701 30.05 8.86 10.58
C LYS A 701 28.99 8.69 11.67
N PHE A 702 29.09 7.71 12.57
CA PHE A 702 28.06 7.50 13.60
C PHE A 702 28.58 7.33 15.03
N SER A 703 29.89 7.22 15.25
CA SER A 703 30.48 7.00 16.59
C SER A 703 30.09 8.04 17.64
N HIS A 704 29.77 9.26 17.21
CA HIS A 704 29.34 10.36 18.07
C HIS A 704 27.87 10.25 18.53
N VAL A 705 27.04 9.44 17.85
CA VAL A 705 25.61 9.22 18.12
C VAL A 705 25.41 8.39 19.39
N GLU A 706 24.42 8.73 20.21
CA GLU A 706 24.18 8.08 21.51
C GLU A 706 23.59 6.67 21.34
N HIS A 707 22.61 6.52 20.45
CA HIS A 707 21.96 5.25 20.12
C HIS A 707 21.81 5.07 18.62
N VAL A 708 22.31 3.95 18.09
CA VAL A 708 22.18 3.58 16.69
C VAL A 708 21.47 2.24 16.57
N LYS A 709 20.48 2.19 15.68
CA LYS A 709 19.79 0.96 15.28
C LYS A 709 19.90 0.83 13.77
N ALA A 710 20.67 -0.14 13.30
CA ALA A 710 20.77 -0.41 11.88
C ALA A 710 20.14 -1.78 11.60
N TYR A 711 19.44 -1.89 10.48
CA TYR A 711 18.74 -3.08 10.04
C TYR A 711 19.00 -3.35 8.56
N ALA A 712 18.94 -4.62 8.18
CA ALA A 712 18.92 -5.06 6.79
C ALA A 712 17.99 -6.27 6.65
N ASP A 713 17.48 -6.45 5.45
CA ASP A 713 16.64 -7.60 5.11
C ASP A 713 17.52 -8.79 4.73
N ASP A 714 17.13 -9.98 5.19
CA ASP A 714 17.76 -11.26 4.80
C ASP A 714 17.07 -11.90 3.57
N GLY A 715 16.05 -11.23 3.03
CA GLY A 715 15.24 -11.68 1.90
C GLY A 715 13.99 -12.49 2.26
N ASN A 716 13.81 -12.89 3.53
CA ASN A 716 12.62 -13.60 4.00
C ASN A 716 11.84 -12.83 5.08
N SER A 717 12.51 -11.96 5.85
CA SER A 717 11.85 -11.12 6.86
C SER A 717 12.43 -9.71 6.90
N PHE A 718 11.55 -8.72 7.06
CA PHE A 718 11.96 -7.32 7.22
C PHE A 718 12.75 -7.14 8.51
N ARG A 719 13.91 -6.46 8.43
CA ARG A 719 14.82 -6.19 9.57
C ARG A 719 15.34 -7.43 10.28
N ALA A 720 15.53 -8.54 9.55
CA ALA A 720 16.07 -9.78 10.09
C ALA A 720 17.49 -9.62 10.66
N LEU A 721 18.34 -8.87 9.95
CA LEU A 721 19.70 -8.56 10.36
C LEU A 721 19.71 -7.21 11.07
N PHE A 722 20.47 -7.10 12.15
CA PHE A 722 20.53 -5.89 12.94
C PHE A 722 21.91 -5.60 13.54
N MET A 723 22.11 -4.33 13.84
CA MET A 723 23.16 -3.80 14.67
C MET A 723 22.54 -2.77 15.64
N LEU A 724 22.81 -2.94 16.92
CA LEU A 724 22.44 -2.02 17.99
C LEU A 724 23.71 -1.50 18.65
N TYR A 725 23.90 -0.19 18.63
CA TYR A 725 25.02 0.48 19.28
C TYR A 725 24.51 1.51 20.30
N THR A 726 25.12 1.53 21.47
CA THR A 726 24.93 2.55 22.51
C THR A 726 26.31 3.07 22.92
N ARG A 727 26.46 4.38 23.01
CA ARG A 727 27.77 5.02 23.29
C ARG A 727 28.17 4.97 24.76
N ASP A 728 27.22 5.09 25.69
CA ASP A 728 27.49 5.11 27.13
C ASP A 728 26.49 4.25 27.93
N PRO A 729 26.90 3.07 28.46
CA PRO A 729 28.19 2.44 28.25
C PRO A 729 28.34 1.93 26.79
N CYS A 730 29.56 2.03 26.24
CA CYS A 730 29.86 1.61 24.88
C CYS A 730 29.53 0.12 24.70
N SER A 731 28.49 -0.17 23.95
CA SER A 731 28.02 -1.52 23.68
C SER A 731 27.54 -1.63 22.24
N LEU A 732 28.03 -2.65 21.55
CA LEU A 732 27.63 -2.99 20.18
C LEU A 732 27.14 -4.44 20.17
N ARG A 733 25.92 -4.64 19.68
CA ARG A 733 25.29 -5.95 19.54
C ARG A 733 24.86 -6.12 18.10
N THR A 734 25.19 -7.25 17.50
CA THR A 734 24.77 -7.59 16.14
C THR A 734 24.54 -9.08 16.03
N ASN A 735 23.67 -9.48 15.10
CA ASN A 735 23.45 -10.87 14.71
C ASN A 735 24.11 -11.22 13.35
N ILE A 736 24.99 -10.34 12.84
CA ILE A 736 25.72 -10.52 11.59
C ILE A 736 27.01 -11.29 11.88
N ASN A 737 27.23 -12.40 11.16
CA ASN A 737 28.49 -13.13 11.24
C ASN A 737 29.60 -12.37 10.48
N HIS A 738 30.83 -12.43 11.00
CA HIS A 738 32.00 -11.68 10.52
C HIS A 738 32.68 -12.10 9.18
N PRO A 739 32.27 -13.08 8.34
CA PRO A 739 33.06 -13.47 7.17
C PRO A 739 33.02 -12.49 5.98
N PHE A 740 32.20 -11.43 6.02
CA PHE A 740 32.03 -10.47 4.91
C PHE A 740 33.29 -9.65 4.54
N VAL A 741 34.39 -9.73 5.30
CA VAL A 741 35.58 -8.86 5.12
C VAL A 741 36.75 -9.56 4.39
N SER A 742 36.69 -10.87 4.08
CA SER A 742 37.74 -11.48 3.25
C SER A 742 37.34 -11.50 1.77
N ALA A 743 37.80 -10.51 1.01
CA ALA A 743 37.96 -10.64 -0.44
C ALA A 743 39.00 -11.75 -0.71
N GLY A 744 38.54 -13.00 -0.77
CA GLY A 744 39.33 -14.16 -1.14
C GLY A 744 39.70 -14.09 -2.62
N THR A 745 40.98 -14.25 -2.91
CA THR A 745 41.51 -14.35 -4.28
C THR A 745 41.27 -15.78 -4.75
N LEU A 746 40.58 -15.98 -5.88
CA LEU A 746 40.41 -17.28 -6.56
C LEU A 746 41.68 -18.12 -6.48
N SER A 747 41.57 -19.37 -6.01
CA SER A 747 42.68 -20.32 -5.95
C SER A 747 43.31 -20.45 -7.34
N SER A 748 44.64 -20.28 -7.41
CA SER A 748 45.43 -20.31 -8.63
C SER A 748 45.44 -21.67 -9.37
N SER A 749 44.63 -22.64 -8.94
CA SER A 749 44.56 -23.98 -9.53
C SER A 749 43.59 -24.11 -10.71
N VAL A 750 42.66 -23.17 -10.92
CA VAL A 750 41.57 -23.34 -11.92
C VAL A 750 41.85 -22.69 -13.28
N VAL A 751 42.80 -21.74 -13.38
CA VAL A 751 43.00 -21.01 -14.64
C VAL A 751 44.48 -20.88 -14.97
N ASP A 752 44.96 -21.76 -15.86
CA ASP A 752 46.24 -21.60 -16.55
C ASP A 752 46.08 -21.64 -18.09
N ALA A 753 46.91 -20.82 -18.75
CA ALA A 753 47.16 -20.66 -20.20
C ALA A 753 46.00 -20.37 -21.20
N GLN A 754 44.74 -20.74 -20.92
CA GLN A 754 43.58 -20.34 -21.75
C GLN A 754 42.73 -19.35 -20.96
N GLY A 755 42.82 -18.05 -21.28
CA GLY A 755 42.32 -16.96 -20.44
C GLY A 755 40.91 -17.15 -19.86
N PHE A 756 40.70 -16.63 -18.64
CA PHE A 756 39.47 -16.69 -17.82
C PHE A 756 38.14 -16.61 -18.60
N GLU A 757 38.06 -15.70 -19.57
CA GLU A 757 36.86 -15.47 -20.39
C GLU A 757 36.54 -16.64 -21.32
N SER A 758 37.55 -17.40 -21.76
CA SER A 758 37.36 -18.57 -22.61
C SER A 758 36.74 -19.76 -21.85
N VAL A 759 37.05 -19.88 -20.56
CA VAL A 759 36.61 -20.97 -19.68
C VAL A 759 35.19 -20.71 -19.15
N PHE A 760 34.94 -19.51 -18.63
CA PHE A 760 33.65 -19.18 -18.01
C PHE A 760 32.66 -18.53 -18.98
N LYS A 761 33.08 -18.21 -20.22
CA LYS A 761 32.27 -17.52 -21.23
C LYS A 761 31.70 -16.19 -20.75
N MET A 762 32.33 -15.58 -19.74
CA MET A 762 31.97 -14.28 -19.15
C MET A 762 33.23 -13.55 -18.65
N ASN A 763 33.18 -12.22 -18.64
CA ASN A 763 34.27 -11.39 -18.10
C ASN A 763 34.29 -11.40 -16.56
N ARG A 764 35.39 -10.90 -15.98
CA ARG A 764 35.60 -10.95 -14.52
C ARG A 764 34.63 -10.07 -13.73
N SER A 765 34.15 -8.97 -14.30
CA SER A 765 33.11 -8.14 -13.68
C SER A 765 31.76 -8.85 -13.61
N THR A 766 31.35 -9.53 -14.67
CA THR A 766 30.12 -10.34 -14.70
C THR A 766 30.22 -11.51 -13.73
N PHE A 767 31.38 -12.18 -13.67
CA PHE A 767 31.60 -13.24 -12.69
C PHE A 767 31.45 -12.75 -11.24
N ASN A 768 32.01 -11.59 -10.91
CA ASN A 768 31.86 -10.99 -9.58
C ASN A 768 30.41 -10.59 -9.27
N TYR A 769 29.69 -10.08 -10.27
CA TYR A 769 28.25 -9.80 -10.14
C TYR A 769 27.46 -11.07 -9.82
N VAL A 770 27.71 -12.16 -10.55
CA VAL A 770 27.09 -13.47 -10.29
C VAL A 770 27.42 -13.94 -8.87
N CYS A 771 28.67 -13.82 -8.42
CA CYS A 771 29.05 -14.17 -7.05
C CYS A 771 28.29 -13.35 -5.99
N GLY A 772 28.10 -12.05 -6.21
CA GLY A 772 27.29 -11.21 -5.34
C GLY A 772 25.79 -11.55 -5.38
N LEU A 773 25.28 -11.91 -6.55
CA LEU A 773 23.87 -12.26 -6.77
C LEU A 773 23.45 -13.55 -6.05
N VAL A 774 24.32 -14.56 -6.05
CA VAL A 774 24.04 -15.86 -5.40
C VAL A 774 24.45 -15.94 -3.92
N TYR A 775 24.78 -14.79 -3.32
CA TYR A 775 25.12 -14.72 -1.89
C TYR A 775 23.86 -14.96 -1.03
N VAL A 776 23.67 -16.19 -0.54
CA VAL A 776 22.50 -16.65 0.24
C VAL A 776 22.96 -17.55 1.42
N PRO A 777 22.31 -17.52 2.60
CA PRO A 777 22.68 -18.38 3.75
C PRO A 777 22.70 -19.89 3.45
N SER A 778 21.89 -20.40 2.50
CA SER A 778 21.91 -21.81 2.10
C SER A 778 23.19 -22.25 1.38
N LEU A 779 23.86 -21.33 0.67
CA LEU A 779 25.19 -21.53 0.08
C LEU A 779 26.30 -21.29 1.10
N GLU A 780 26.04 -20.57 2.21
CA GLU A 780 26.99 -20.37 3.33
C GLU A 780 26.94 -21.48 4.38
N ASP A 781 25.78 -22.09 4.64
CA ASP A 781 25.60 -23.21 5.59
C ASP A 781 26.27 -24.51 5.13
N MET A 782 26.74 -24.56 3.87
CA MET A 782 27.58 -25.63 3.32
C MET A 782 29.04 -25.50 3.82
N SER A 783 29.24 -25.44 5.13
CA SER A 783 30.55 -25.46 5.79
C SER A 783 31.29 -26.81 5.64
N ILE A 784 30.63 -27.80 5.04
CA ILE A 784 31.09 -29.19 4.86
C ILE A 784 31.76 -29.40 3.49
N CYS A 785 31.61 -28.47 2.54
CA CYS A 785 32.19 -28.59 1.20
C CYS A 785 33.66 -28.17 1.21
N THR A 786 34.56 -29.14 1.23
CA THR A 786 36.02 -28.94 1.21
C THR A 786 36.66 -29.47 -0.08
N PHE A 787 37.85 -28.94 -0.39
CA PHE A 787 38.81 -29.59 -1.28
C PHE A 787 39.24 -30.95 -0.71
N ALA A 788 39.82 -31.80 -1.55
CA ALA A 788 40.32 -33.13 -1.20
C ALA A 788 41.46 -33.09 -0.14
N ASP A 789 42.11 -31.94 0.04
CA ASP A 789 43.13 -31.68 1.06
C ASP A 789 42.56 -31.12 2.39
N GLY A 790 41.24 -30.90 2.47
CA GLY A 790 40.53 -30.40 3.66
C GLY A 790 40.34 -28.88 3.71
N GLY A 791 40.80 -28.11 2.72
CA GLY A 791 40.53 -26.66 2.65
C GLY A 791 39.05 -26.35 2.34
N VAL A 792 38.45 -25.31 2.94
CA VAL A 792 37.05 -24.94 2.69
C VAL A 792 36.91 -24.21 1.35
N LEU A 793 35.96 -24.62 0.51
CA LEU A 793 35.65 -23.94 -0.75
C LEU A 793 35.05 -22.55 -0.48
N SER A 794 35.63 -21.47 -1.02
CA SER A 794 35.05 -20.13 -0.94
C SER A 794 33.82 -19.99 -1.85
N LEU A 795 33.03 -18.92 -1.69
CA LEU A 795 31.89 -18.66 -2.58
C LEU A 795 32.32 -18.54 -4.06
N GLN A 796 33.46 -17.90 -4.32
CA GLN A 796 33.98 -17.75 -5.68
C GLN A 796 34.41 -19.10 -6.26
N ASP A 797 35.02 -19.97 -5.46
CA ASP A 797 35.39 -21.32 -5.90
C ASP A 797 34.15 -22.17 -6.19
N ARG A 798 33.09 -22.03 -5.39
CA ARG A 798 31.81 -22.73 -5.59
C ARG A 798 31.12 -22.28 -6.88
N VAL A 799 31.09 -20.97 -7.14
CA VAL A 799 30.51 -20.40 -8.37
C VAL A 799 31.32 -20.82 -9.60
N ALA A 800 32.65 -20.77 -9.53
CA ALA A 800 33.50 -21.24 -10.61
C ALA A 800 33.30 -22.74 -10.91
N LEU A 801 33.22 -23.57 -9.87
CA LEU A 801 32.98 -25.01 -10.01
C LEU A 801 31.62 -25.30 -10.67
N ALA A 802 30.55 -24.62 -10.25
CA ALA A 802 29.23 -24.78 -10.85
C ALA A 802 29.19 -24.33 -12.32
N LEU A 803 29.84 -23.21 -12.66
CA LEU A 803 29.93 -22.74 -14.05
C LEU A 803 30.74 -23.70 -14.94
N LEU A 804 31.78 -24.36 -14.42
CA LEU A 804 32.52 -25.39 -15.16
C LEU A 804 31.63 -26.59 -15.51
N VAL A 805 30.77 -27.02 -14.59
CA VAL A 805 29.81 -28.11 -14.84
C VAL A 805 28.82 -27.71 -15.94
N LEU A 806 28.28 -26.49 -15.86
CA LEU A 806 27.35 -26.01 -16.88
C LEU A 806 28.03 -25.83 -18.25
N ASN A 807 29.29 -25.35 -18.29
CA ASN A 807 29.91 -24.95 -19.54
C ASN A 807 30.69 -26.06 -20.29
N SER A 808 31.29 -27.01 -19.58
CA SER A 808 32.22 -27.98 -20.18
C SER A 808 31.52 -29.20 -20.79
N GLY A 809 30.43 -29.67 -20.17
CA GLY A 809 29.79 -30.95 -20.52
C GLY A 809 30.65 -32.18 -20.19
N GLU A 810 31.72 -32.02 -19.41
CA GLU A 810 32.57 -33.14 -18.96
C GLU A 810 31.92 -33.91 -17.79
N PRO A 811 32.24 -35.19 -17.59
CA PRO A 811 31.79 -35.95 -16.42
C PRO A 811 32.20 -35.28 -15.10
N LEU A 812 31.32 -35.34 -14.09
CA LEU A 812 31.55 -34.73 -12.77
C LEU A 812 32.85 -35.23 -12.10
N GLU A 813 33.24 -36.49 -12.33
CA GLU A 813 34.49 -37.07 -11.85
C GLU A 813 35.74 -36.36 -12.42
N THR A 814 35.69 -35.99 -13.70
CA THR A 814 36.79 -35.29 -14.40
C THR A 814 36.92 -33.86 -13.89
N ILE A 815 35.80 -33.16 -13.73
CA ILE A 815 35.75 -31.78 -13.20
C ILE A 815 36.18 -31.75 -11.73
N GLY A 816 35.71 -32.72 -10.94
CA GLY A 816 36.12 -32.87 -9.54
C GLY A 816 37.62 -33.15 -9.41
N SER A 817 38.16 -34.05 -10.23
CA SER A 817 39.59 -34.39 -10.20
C SER A 817 40.51 -33.24 -10.63
N SER A 818 40.07 -32.40 -11.58
CA SER A 818 40.87 -31.25 -12.06
C SER A 818 40.91 -30.09 -11.08
N VAL A 819 39.86 -29.92 -10.26
CA VAL A 819 39.76 -28.84 -9.25
C VAL A 819 40.08 -29.33 -7.82
N GLY A 820 40.26 -30.64 -7.64
CA GLY A 820 40.58 -31.25 -6.35
C GLY A 820 39.38 -31.35 -5.40
N VAL A 821 38.19 -31.65 -5.92
CA VAL A 821 36.92 -31.73 -5.18
C VAL A 821 36.21 -33.05 -5.51
N ASN A 822 35.58 -33.70 -4.52
CA ASN A 822 34.86 -34.96 -4.77
C ASN A 822 33.60 -34.74 -5.62
N GLU A 823 33.27 -35.72 -6.46
CA GLU A 823 32.11 -35.70 -7.38
C GLU A 823 30.78 -35.31 -6.68
N SER A 824 30.52 -35.88 -5.50
CA SER A 824 29.32 -35.57 -4.70
C SER A 824 29.24 -34.10 -4.29
N THR A 825 30.38 -33.48 -4.02
CA THR A 825 30.49 -32.06 -3.66
C THR A 825 30.28 -31.18 -4.89
N VAL A 826 30.84 -31.57 -6.05
CA VAL A 826 30.62 -30.87 -7.34
C VAL A 826 29.13 -30.83 -7.66
N SER A 827 28.43 -31.97 -7.55
CA SER A 827 27.00 -32.06 -7.83
C SER A 827 26.17 -31.21 -6.85
N LEU A 828 26.46 -31.31 -5.55
CA LEU A 828 25.74 -30.56 -4.51
C LEU A 828 25.90 -29.04 -4.64
N VAL A 829 27.13 -28.58 -4.91
CA VAL A 829 27.43 -27.17 -5.13
C VAL A 829 26.72 -26.64 -6.37
N THR A 830 26.72 -27.42 -7.45
CA THR A 830 26.09 -27.02 -8.71
C THR A 830 24.57 -26.93 -8.58
N ASP A 831 23.91 -27.90 -7.93
CA ASP A 831 22.47 -27.82 -7.64
C ASP A 831 22.13 -26.59 -6.79
N SER A 832 22.90 -26.33 -5.75
CA SER A 832 22.67 -25.20 -4.83
C SER A 832 22.87 -23.85 -5.52
N PHE A 833 23.87 -23.77 -6.41
CA PHE A 833 24.10 -22.61 -7.26
C PHE A 833 22.93 -22.37 -8.22
N VAL A 834 22.45 -23.42 -8.89
CA VAL A 834 21.29 -23.34 -9.79
C VAL A 834 20.06 -22.78 -9.07
N ASP A 835 19.74 -23.31 -7.89
CA ASP A 835 18.58 -22.83 -7.12
C ASP A 835 18.74 -21.37 -6.68
N ALA A 836 19.95 -20.96 -6.30
CA ALA A 836 20.25 -19.57 -5.91
C ALA A 836 20.13 -18.60 -7.11
N VAL A 837 20.64 -18.98 -8.29
CA VAL A 837 20.49 -18.18 -9.51
C VAL A 837 19.02 -18.02 -9.87
N VAL A 838 18.24 -19.09 -9.87
CA VAL A 838 16.80 -19.03 -10.20
C VAL A 838 16.05 -18.12 -9.23
N ALA A 839 16.32 -18.22 -7.93
CA ALA A 839 15.65 -17.43 -6.91
C ALA A 839 15.98 -15.93 -6.97
N LYS A 840 17.21 -15.56 -7.36
CA LYS A 840 17.70 -14.17 -7.25
C LYS A 840 17.80 -13.45 -8.58
N ALA A 841 17.99 -14.17 -9.68
CA ALA A 841 18.20 -13.57 -10.99
C ALA A 841 16.92 -13.37 -11.80
N ILE A 842 15.74 -13.82 -11.33
CA ILE A 842 14.50 -13.91 -12.13
C ILE A 842 14.13 -12.62 -12.90
N HIS A 843 14.48 -11.46 -12.35
CA HIS A 843 14.28 -10.15 -12.98
C HIS A 843 15.05 -9.96 -14.31
N HIS A 844 16.12 -10.72 -14.54
CA HIS A 844 16.87 -10.74 -15.80
C HIS A 844 16.12 -11.48 -16.94
N LEU A 845 15.08 -12.25 -16.65
CA LEU A 845 14.26 -12.94 -17.65
C LEU A 845 12.80 -12.50 -17.50
N ARG A 846 12.51 -11.28 -18.00
CA ARG A 846 11.20 -10.64 -17.95
C ARG A 846 10.84 -9.97 -19.28
N TRP A 847 9.54 -9.79 -19.49
CA TRP A 847 9.04 -8.96 -20.57
C TRP A 847 9.46 -7.49 -20.37
N PRO A 848 9.93 -6.77 -21.41
CA PRO A 848 10.44 -5.42 -21.26
C PRO A 848 9.32 -4.45 -20.92
N TYR A 849 9.60 -3.46 -20.07
CA TYR A 849 8.64 -2.41 -19.77
C TYR A 849 8.35 -1.54 -21.01
N PRO A 850 7.22 -0.80 -21.05
CA PRO A 850 6.87 0.03 -22.22
C PRO A 850 7.98 0.99 -22.68
N ASP A 851 8.77 1.53 -21.75
CA ASP A 851 9.90 2.43 -22.08
C ASP A 851 11.14 1.70 -22.61
N GLU A 852 11.41 0.47 -22.15
CA GLU A 852 12.44 -0.41 -22.71
C GLU A 852 12.01 -0.90 -24.10
N MET A 853 10.72 -1.23 -24.28
CA MET A 853 10.16 -1.69 -25.55
C MET A 853 10.24 -0.60 -26.65
N LYS A 854 10.19 0.68 -26.29
CA LYS A 854 10.44 1.81 -27.21
C LYS A 854 11.85 1.79 -27.81
N LYS A 855 12.85 1.20 -27.13
CA LYS A 855 14.21 1.01 -27.66
C LYS A 855 14.32 -0.24 -28.54
N THR A 856 13.55 -1.28 -28.25
CA THR A 856 13.59 -2.58 -28.95
C THR A 856 12.94 -2.54 -30.34
N LYS A 857 11.75 -1.96 -30.46
CA LYS A 857 11.00 -1.94 -31.74
C LYS A 857 11.76 -1.25 -32.89
N PRO A 858 12.45 -0.10 -32.68
CA PRO A 858 13.26 0.51 -33.73
C PRO A 858 14.44 -0.37 -34.19
N LYS A 859 15.00 -1.23 -33.31
CA LYS A 859 16.08 -2.17 -33.68
C LYS A 859 15.56 -3.20 -34.70
N TYR A 860 14.40 -3.82 -34.47
CA TYR A 860 13.80 -4.74 -35.45
C TYR A 860 13.41 -4.05 -36.75
N HIS A 861 12.89 -2.81 -36.66
CA HIS A 861 12.58 -2.03 -37.84
C HIS A 861 13.83 -1.71 -38.67
N LYS A 862 14.92 -1.29 -38.02
CA LYS A 862 16.19 -0.95 -38.68
C LYS A 862 16.93 -2.16 -39.25
N ILE A 863 16.97 -3.28 -38.51
CA ILE A 863 17.77 -4.47 -38.89
C ILE A 863 17.02 -5.36 -39.88
N HIS A 864 15.71 -5.53 -39.69
CA HIS A 864 14.91 -6.50 -40.44
C HIS A 864 13.80 -5.86 -41.27
N GLY A 865 13.62 -4.53 -41.20
CA GLY A 865 12.57 -3.83 -41.96
C GLY A 865 11.16 -4.12 -41.44
N LEU A 866 11.02 -4.56 -40.19
CA LEU A 866 9.76 -4.98 -39.57
C LEU A 866 9.36 -4.01 -38.43
N PRO A 867 8.42 -3.09 -38.68
CA PRO A 867 8.04 -2.07 -37.72
C PRO A 867 7.13 -2.63 -36.61
N ASN A 868 7.19 -2.05 -35.40
CA ASN A 868 6.39 -2.45 -34.22
C ASN A 868 6.55 -3.92 -33.76
N CYS A 869 7.53 -4.65 -34.30
CA CYS A 869 7.90 -6.00 -33.88
C CYS A 869 8.60 -5.98 -32.51
N CYS A 870 8.15 -6.83 -31.59
CA CYS A 870 8.61 -6.86 -30.20
C CYS A 870 9.52 -8.06 -29.89
N GLY A 871 9.63 -9.04 -30.79
CA GLY A 871 10.46 -10.22 -30.59
C GLY A 871 10.11 -11.37 -31.53
N VAL A 872 10.90 -12.44 -31.45
CA VAL A 872 10.68 -13.67 -32.24
C VAL A 872 10.49 -14.84 -31.29
N VAL A 873 9.40 -15.60 -31.44
CA VAL A 873 9.13 -16.80 -30.66
C VAL A 873 9.66 -18.05 -31.38
N HIS A 874 10.32 -18.92 -30.63
CA HIS A 874 10.81 -20.19 -31.12
C HIS A 874 10.65 -21.30 -30.08
N THR A 875 10.29 -22.50 -30.53
CA THR A 875 10.20 -23.70 -29.69
C THR A 875 11.38 -24.59 -30.00
N ILE A 876 12.09 -25.01 -28.95
CA ILE A 876 13.34 -25.75 -29.03
C ILE A 876 13.15 -27.10 -28.35
N HIS A 877 13.53 -28.17 -29.04
CA HIS A 877 13.59 -29.51 -28.43
C HIS A 877 15.01 -29.77 -27.93
N THR A 878 15.16 -30.08 -26.64
CA THR A 878 16.41 -30.53 -26.05
C THR A 878 16.26 -31.98 -25.60
N THR A 879 17.15 -32.86 -26.03
CA THR A 879 17.15 -34.29 -25.68
C THR A 879 18.43 -34.59 -24.92
N PRO A 880 18.36 -34.98 -23.64
CA PRO A 880 19.46 -35.67 -22.98
C PRO A 880 19.58 -37.04 -23.65
N GLN A 881 20.74 -37.34 -24.23
CA GLN A 881 20.95 -38.52 -25.05
C GLN A 881 21.26 -39.74 -24.18
N ASP A 882 20.31 -40.16 -23.33
CA ASP A 882 20.30 -41.52 -22.77
C ASP A 882 18.93 -41.87 -22.16
N ASP A 883 18.02 -42.40 -22.98
CA ASP A 883 17.03 -43.40 -22.54
C ASP A 883 16.38 -44.03 -23.77
N GLU A 884 16.28 -45.36 -23.82
CA GLU A 884 15.61 -46.14 -24.89
C GLU A 884 14.08 -45.87 -24.98
N ARG A 885 13.59 -44.81 -24.33
CA ARG A 885 12.17 -44.47 -24.14
C ARG A 885 11.71 -43.16 -24.82
N GLY A 886 12.58 -42.46 -25.56
CA GLY A 886 12.16 -41.38 -26.47
C GLY A 886 11.68 -40.07 -25.81
N TYR A 887 12.30 -39.64 -24.72
CA TYR A 887 11.94 -38.43 -23.97
C TYR A 887 12.57 -37.14 -24.55
N SER A 888 11.82 -36.02 -24.62
CA SER A 888 12.35 -34.72 -25.06
C SER A 888 11.85 -33.56 -24.19
N PHE A 889 12.75 -32.72 -23.70
CA PHE A 889 12.43 -31.42 -23.10
C PHE A 889 12.12 -30.42 -24.21
N VAL A 890 11.16 -29.53 -23.95
CA VAL A 890 10.79 -28.49 -24.90
C VAL A 890 10.85 -27.13 -24.23
N LEU A 891 11.66 -26.21 -24.76
CA LEU A 891 11.77 -24.81 -24.33
C LEU A 891 11.15 -23.91 -25.39
N GLN A 892 10.07 -23.21 -25.06
CA GLN A 892 9.53 -22.12 -25.87
C GLN A 892 10.04 -20.79 -25.32
N ALA A 893 10.69 -19.98 -26.16
CA ALA A 893 11.21 -18.69 -25.74
C ALA A 893 10.98 -17.60 -26.76
N VAL A 894 10.78 -16.37 -26.27
CA VAL A 894 10.78 -15.14 -27.07
C VAL A 894 12.16 -14.51 -26.96
N VAL A 895 12.78 -14.21 -28.09
CA VAL A 895 14.13 -13.63 -28.16
C VAL A 895 14.06 -12.24 -28.75
N GLY A 896 14.79 -11.31 -28.12
CA GLY A 896 14.99 -9.94 -28.57
C GLY A 896 16.06 -9.81 -29.66
N PRO A 897 16.22 -8.61 -30.27
CA PRO A 897 17.13 -8.39 -31.40
C PRO A 897 18.62 -8.44 -31.01
N ASP A 898 18.89 -8.38 -29.71
CA ASP A 898 20.17 -8.45 -29.00
C ASP A 898 20.56 -9.88 -28.59
N LEU A 899 19.81 -10.90 -29.02
CA LEU A 899 19.96 -12.30 -28.60
C LEU A 899 19.61 -12.58 -27.14
N ARG A 900 18.96 -11.61 -26.46
CA ARG A 900 18.47 -11.74 -25.09
C ARG A 900 17.15 -12.52 -25.05
N PHE A 901 17.01 -13.42 -24.09
CA PHE A 901 15.74 -14.12 -23.86
C PHE A 901 14.80 -13.21 -23.08
N ILE A 902 13.60 -12.97 -23.61
CA ILE A 902 12.61 -12.05 -23.03
C ILE A 902 11.61 -12.81 -22.15
N LEU A 903 11.19 -13.98 -22.62
CA LEU A 903 10.29 -14.87 -21.92
C LEU A 903 10.70 -16.30 -22.27
N GLY A 904 10.68 -17.22 -21.31
CA GLY A 904 11.04 -18.62 -21.53
C GLY A 904 10.18 -19.55 -20.71
N GLN A 905 9.67 -20.62 -21.31
CA GLN A 905 8.88 -21.66 -20.64
C GLN A 905 9.31 -23.02 -21.10
N TRP A 906 9.39 -23.97 -20.18
CA TRP A 906 9.75 -25.35 -20.49
C TRP A 906 8.62 -26.31 -20.11
N LYS A 907 8.49 -27.40 -20.89
CA LYS A 907 7.56 -28.48 -20.61
C LYS A 907 8.26 -29.82 -20.79
N TRP A 908 8.05 -30.73 -19.83
CA TRP A 908 8.45 -32.13 -19.95
C TRP A 908 7.46 -32.85 -20.85
N SER A 909 7.94 -33.55 -21.88
CA SER A 909 7.08 -34.30 -22.77
C SER A 909 7.58 -35.73 -22.99
N GLY A 910 6.69 -36.69 -22.70
CA GLY A 910 6.88 -38.11 -22.99
C GLY A 910 6.74 -38.50 -24.47
N SER A 911 6.47 -37.53 -25.36
CA SER A 911 6.36 -37.73 -26.82
C SER A 911 6.65 -36.45 -27.61
N ARG A 912 6.88 -36.54 -28.94
CA ARG A 912 7.04 -35.37 -29.82
C ARG A 912 5.71 -34.60 -29.94
N ILE A 913 5.56 -33.51 -29.19
CA ILE A 913 4.39 -32.62 -29.24
C ILE A 913 4.58 -31.56 -30.34
N GLN A 914 3.50 -31.23 -31.08
CA GLN A 914 3.52 -30.17 -32.09
C GLN A 914 3.57 -28.76 -31.45
N PRO A 915 4.37 -27.81 -31.99
CA PRO A 915 4.57 -26.46 -31.41
C PRO A 915 3.28 -25.67 -31.10
N GLY A 916 2.22 -25.83 -31.91
CA GLY A 916 0.92 -25.17 -31.70
C GLY A 916 0.18 -25.61 -30.42
N ILE A 917 0.39 -26.84 -29.94
CA ILE A 917 -0.22 -27.34 -28.69
C ILE A 917 0.50 -26.76 -27.46
N ILE A 918 1.79 -26.43 -27.59
CA ILE A 918 2.59 -25.83 -26.51
C ILE A 918 2.23 -24.35 -26.31
N LEU A 919 1.89 -23.64 -27.41
CA LEU A 919 1.51 -22.23 -27.33
C LEU A 919 0.23 -22.01 -26.51
N HIS A 920 -0.84 -22.80 -26.71
CA HIS A 920 -2.11 -22.56 -25.99
C HIS A 920 -2.02 -22.71 -24.47
N ASP A 921 -1.08 -23.53 -24.00
CA ASP A 921 -0.82 -23.75 -22.57
C ASP A 921 0.26 -22.79 -22.03
N SER A 922 0.79 -21.86 -22.84
CA SER A 922 1.90 -20.98 -22.46
C SER A 922 1.43 -19.68 -21.80
N GLU A 923 2.17 -19.19 -20.80
CA GLU A 923 1.87 -17.87 -20.20
C GLU A 923 2.00 -16.74 -21.22
N LEU A 924 2.81 -16.90 -22.30
CA LEU A 924 2.83 -15.95 -23.41
C LEU A 924 1.44 -15.83 -24.04
N PHE A 925 0.82 -16.97 -24.37
CA PHE A 925 -0.51 -16.99 -24.96
C PHE A 925 -1.56 -16.46 -23.98
N GLN A 926 -1.53 -16.91 -22.72
CA GLN A 926 -2.48 -16.44 -21.71
C GLN A 926 -2.38 -14.93 -21.49
N PHE A 927 -1.17 -14.38 -21.32
CA PHE A 927 -1.00 -12.95 -21.07
C PHE A 927 -1.32 -12.09 -22.29
N CYS A 928 -1.10 -12.57 -23.51
CA CYS A 928 -1.55 -11.89 -24.72
C CYS A 928 -3.09 -11.90 -24.85
N GLU A 929 -3.76 -13.01 -24.56
CA GLU A 929 -5.24 -13.13 -24.61
C GLU A 929 -5.96 -12.34 -23.49
N GLU A 930 -5.28 -12.14 -22.36
CA GLU A 930 -5.71 -11.24 -21.27
C GLU A 930 -5.37 -9.76 -21.55
N GLY A 931 -4.70 -9.45 -22.66
CA GLY A 931 -4.30 -8.08 -23.02
C GLY A 931 -3.22 -7.47 -22.11
N LYS A 932 -2.48 -8.31 -21.37
CA LYS A 932 -1.41 -7.92 -20.46
C LYS A 932 -0.07 -7.70 -21.18
N LEU A 933 0.18 -8.42 -22.27
CA LEU A 933 1.34 -8.27 -23.15
C LEU A 933 0.92 -7.80 -24.54
N LEU A 934 1.84 -7.15 -25.26
CA LEU A 934 1.63 -6.65 -26.64
C LEU A 934 0.45 -5.66 -26.78
N ASN A 935 0.21 -4.85 -25.75
CA ASN A 935 -0.90 -3.90 -25.67
C ASN A 935 -0.48 -2.43 -25.92
N GLY A 936 0.74 -2.18 -26.38
CA GLY A 936 1.23 -0.83 -26.63
C GLY A 936 0.68 -0.19 -27.91
N ASN A 937 1.07 1.07 -28.13
CA ASN A 937 0.51 1.91 -29.20
C ASN A 937 0.64 1.27 -30.59
N LYS A 938 -0.44 1.35 -31.37
CA LYS A 938 -0.43 0.99 -32.78
C LYS A 938 0.39 2.00 -33.59
N LEU A 939 1.13 1.49 -34.57
CA LEU A 939 1.99 2.29 -35.42
C LEU A 939 1.37 2.42 -36.81
N LYS A 940 1.26 3.65 -37.32
CA LYS A 940 0.84 3.91 -38.70
C LYS A 940 1.96 3.52 -39.66
N VAL A 941 1.70 2.58 -40.56
CA VAL A 941 2.70 2.03 -41.49
C VAL A 941 2.43 2.40 -42.95
N SER A 942 1.23 2.84 -43.30
CA SER A 942 0.84 3.18 -44.68
C SER A 942 0.22 4.57 -44.81
N LEU A 943 0.28 5.14 -46.02
CA LEU A 943 -0.25 6.47 -46.35
C LEU A 943 -1.78 6.53 -46.30
N ASP A 944 -2.46 5.39 -46.40
CA ASP A 944 -3.92 5.26 -46.29
C ASP A 944 -4.43 5.29 -44.84
N GLY A 945 -3.52 5.37 -43.85
CA GLY A 945 -3.85 5.45 -42.44
C GLY A 945 -3.94 4.10 -41.71
N SER A 946 -3.56 2.98 -42.35
CA SER A 946 -3.57 1.67 -41.69
C SER A 946 -2.56 1.58 -40.55
N GLU A 947 -2.99 0.96 -39.45
CA GLU A 947 -2.26 0.86 -38.19
C GLU A 947 -1.92 -0.58 -37.85
N VAL A 948 -0.69 -0.81 -37.37
CA VAL A 948 -0.19 -2.13 -36.95
C VAL A 948 0.07 -2.12 -35.45
N ALA A 949 -0.60 -3.01 -34.72
CA ALA A 949 -0.39 -3.22 -33.29
C ALA A 949 0.98 -3.88 -33.00
N GLU A 950 1.36 -3.99 -31.73
CA GLU A 950 2.55 -4.75 -31.34
C GLU A 950 2.38 -6.23 -31.67
N TYR A 951 3.42 -6.87 -32.17
CA TYR A 951 3.38 -8.28 -32.51
C TYR A 951 4.74 -8.97 -32.31
N VAL A 952 4.70 -10.30 -32.23
CA VAL A 952 5.86 -11.18 -32.29
C VAL A 952 5.82 -12.06 -33.54
N ILE A 953 6.98 -12.55 -33.96
CA ILE A 953 7.13 -13.37 -35.15
C ILE A 953 7.22 -14.85 -34.77
N GLY A 954 6.37 -15.68 -35.37
CA GLY A 954 6.40 -17.14 -35.24
C GLY A 954 6.73 -17.85 -36.55
N GLY A 955 7.21 -19.09 -36.47
CA GLY A 955 7.35 -19.96 -37.64
C GLY A 955 6.01 -20.47 -38.21
N ALA A 956 6.07 -21.18 -39.34
CA ALA A 956 4.90 -21.74 -40.02
C ALA A 956 4.16 -22.79 -39.16
N GLU A 957 4.84 -23.33 -38.16
CA GLU A 957 4.34 -24.28 -37.16
C GLU A 957 3.37 -23.66 -36.14
N TYR A 958 3.27 -22.33 -36.08
CA TYR A 958 2.37 -21.61 -35.16
C TYR A 958 1.05 -21.20 -35.83
N PRO A 959 -0.04 -21.04 -35.05
CA PRO A 959 -1.24 -20.39 -35.57
C PRO A 959 -0.98 -18.91 -35.88
N LEU A 960 -1.63 -18.40 -36.92
CA LEU A 960 -1.66 -16.96 -37.20
C LEU A 960 -2.65 -16.29 -36.22
N LEU A 961 -2.17 -15.39 -35.39
CA LEU A 961 -2.98 -14.65 -34.39
C LEU A 961 -2.74 -13.14 -34.52
N PRO A 962 -3.63 -12.27 -34.00
CA PRO A 962 -3.48 -10.82 -34.12
C PRO A 962 -2.13 -10.29 -33.58
N TRP A 963 -1.54 -10.99 -32.62
CA TRP A 963 -0.28 -10.65 -31.96
C TRP A 963 0.88 -11.60 -32.33
N LEU A 964 0.63 -12.67 -33.11
CA LEU A 964 1.61 -13.67 -33.54
C LEU A 964 1.57 -13.87 -35.06
N LEU A 965 2.55 -13.32 -35.78
CA LEU A 965 2.58 -13.34 -37.24
C LEU A 965 3.44 -14.47 -37.80
N THR A 966 2.84 -15.25 -38.69
CA THR A 966 3.44 -16.43 -39.34
C THR A 966 3.59 -16.22 -40.85
N PRO A 967 4.53 -16.90 -41.53
CA PRO A 967 4.79 -16.66 -42.95
C PRO A 967 3.63 -17.14 -43.83
N TYR A 968 3.60 -16.72 -45.10
CA TYR A 968 2.62 -17.22 -46.08
C TYR A 968 3.00 -18.64 -46.53
N ASN A 969 2.06 -19.59 -46.40
CA ASN A 969 2.27 -21.03 -46.65
C ASN A 969 2.14 -21.46 -48.14
N GLN A 970 1.72 -20.58 -49.05
CA GLN A 970 1.32 -20.92 -50.43
C GLN A 970 2.38 -20.67 -51.51
N LEU A 971 3.68 -20.73 -51.20
CA LEU A 971 4.73 -20.41 -52.19
C LEU A 971 5.48 -21.61 -52.76
N GLU A 972 5.14 -22.85 -52.39
CA GLU A 972 5.86 -24.03 -52.91
C GLU A 972 5.37 -24.54 -54.28
N LYS A 973 4.29 -23.99 -54.87
CA LYS A 973 3.70 -24.58 -56.09
C LYS A 973 3.22 -23.65 -57.22
N GLU A 974 3.26 -22.31 -57.12
CA GLU A 974 2.86 -21.43 -58.22
C GLU A 974 3.78 -20.21 -58.39
N ASP A 975 3.87 -19.72 -59.63
CA ASP A 975 4.78 -18.67 -60.12
C ASP A 975 4.95 -17.50 -59.13
N HIS A 976 6.21 -17.27 -58.71
CA HIS A 976 6.63 -16.23 -57.78
C HIS A 976 6.37 -14.78 -58.26
N SER A 977 5.84 -14.60 -59.48
CA SER A 977 5.56 -13.29 -60.09
C SER A 977 4.24 -12.64 -59.66
N ASN A 978 3.33 -13.37 -59.01
CA ASN A 978 1.97 -12.86 -58.74
C ASN A 978 1.77 -12.16 -57.39
N PHE A 979 2.67 -12.31 -56.41
CA PHE A 979 2.53 -11.74 -55.05
C PHE A 979 3.87 -11.23 -54.47
N PRO A 980 4.45 -10.14 -55.03
CA PRO A 980 5.79 -9.66 -54.66
C PRO A 980 5.89 -9.15 -53.22
N ASP A 981 4.81 -8.64 -52.65
CA ASP A 981 4.69 -8.20 -51.27
C ASP A 981 4.79 -9.35 -50.26
N GLN A 982 4.13 -10.47 -50.54
CA GLN A 982 4.19 -11.67 -49.69
C GLN A 982 5.59 -12.30 -49.70
N VAL A 983 6.26 -12.30 -50.86
CA VAL A 983 7.64 -12.80 -51.00
C VAL A 983 8.62 -11.96 -50.18
N GLU A 984 8.52 -10.63 -50.26
CA GLU A 984 9.39 -9.73 -49.49
C GLU A 984 9.13 -9.79 -47.98
N PHE A 985 7.86 -9.93 -47.58
CA PHE A 985 7.50 -10.19 -46.18
C PHE A 985 8.13 -11.48 -45.67
N ASN A 986 7.98 -12.60 -46.39
CA ASN A 986 8.59 -13.88 -46.00
C ASN A 986 10.12 -13.80 -45.94
N ARG A 987 10.76 -13.04 -46.83
CA ARG A 987 12.22 -12.81 -46.80
C ARG A 987 12.65 -12.08 -45.52
N ARG A 988 11.98 -10.99 -45.14
CA ARG A 988 12.26 -10.22 -43.92
C ARG A 988 11.89 -11.00 -42.64
N HIS A 989 10.78 -11.72 -42.67
CA HIS A 989 10.34 -12.63 -41.60
C HIS A 989 11.37 -13.72 -41.33
N SER A 990 11.85 -14.39 -42.38
CA SER A 990 12.92 -15.39 -42.29
C SER A 990 14.22 -14.80 -41.76
N ALA A 991 14.61 -13.61 -42.23
CA ALA A 991 15.78 -12.89 -41.72
C ALA A 991 15.67 -12.57 -40.23
N ALA A 992 14.50 -12.12 -39.74
CA ALA A 992 14.27 -11.89 -38.31
C ALA A 992 14.35 -13.17 -37.48
N ARG A 993 13.86 -14.31 -38.02
CA ARG A 993 13.98 -15.62 -37.35
C ARG A 993 15.42 -16.12 -37.23
N THR A 994 16.39 -15.57 -37.95
CA THR A 994 17.80 -15.92 -37.72
C THR A 994 18.31 -15.48 -36.34
N VAL A 995 17.66 -14.51 -35.69
CA VAL A 995 18.01 -14.04 -34.34
C VAL A 995 17.84 -15.15 -33.31
N THR A 996 16.75 -15.92 -33.37
CA THR A 996 16.53 -17.05 -32.44
C THR A 996 17.53 -18.16 -32.68
N LEU A 997 17.89 -18.44 -33.94
CA LEU A 997 18.92 -19.43 -34.29
C LEU A 997 20.31 -19.02 -33.76
N LYS A 998 20.67 -17.74 -33.84
CA LYS A 998 21.93 -17.21 -33.31
C LYS A 998 21.98 -17.23 -31.78
N ALA A 999 20.89 -16.79 -31.12
CA ALA A 999 20.78 -16.83 -29.67
C ALA A 999 20.87 -18.27 -29.14
N MET A 1000 20.22 -19.20 -29.84
CA MET A 1000 20.30 -20.62 -29.54
C MET A 1000 21.71 -21.18 -29.75
N ALA A 1001 22.35 -20.88 -30.89
CA ALA A 1001 23.72 -21.34 -31.13
C ALA A 1001 24.70 -20.87 -30.03
N ARG A 1002 24.56 -19.61 -29.57
CA ARG A 1002 25.34 -19.07 -28.44
C ARG A 1002 25.02 -19.80 -27.13
N PHE A 1003 23.74 -20.04 -26.85
CA PHE A 1003 23.28 -20.76 -25.66
C PHE A 1003 23.80 -22.21 -25.62
N GLN A 1004 23.75 -22.91 -26.75
CA GLN A 1004 24.21 -24.30 -26.90
C GLN A 1004 25.74 -24.42 -26.84
N ASP A 1005 26.48 -23.49 -27.43
CA ASP A 1005 27.95 -23.46 -27.32
C ASP A 1005 28.41 -23.21 -25.88
N THR A 1006 27.63 -22.40 -25.13
CA THR A 1006 27.95 -22.02 -23.76
C THR A 1006 27.63 -23.15 -22.78
N TYR A 1007 26.43 -23.74 -22.84
CA TYR A 1007 25.96 -24.70 -21.83
C TYR A 1007 25.93 -26.14 -22.36
N LYS A 1008 27.12 -26.73 -22.47
CA LYS A 1008 27.31 -28.05 -23.09
C LYS A 1008 26.70 -29.22 -22.30
N TRP A 1009 26.40 -29.04 -21.02
CA TRP A 1009 25.77 -30.07 -20.18
C TRP A 1009 24.40 -30.53 -20.73
N LEU A 1010 23.67 -29.63 -21.41
CA LEU A 1010 22.33 -29.89 -21.96
C LEU A 1010 22.28 -31.01 -23.02
N TYR A 1011 23.43 -31.33 -23.63
CA TYR A 1011 23.50 -32.25 -24.78
C TYR A 1011 24.47 -33.41 -24.56
N THR A 1012 25.33 -33.34 -23.55
CA THR A 1012 26.36 -34.35 -23.27
C THR A 1012 25.88 -35.44 -22.30
N GLY A 1013 24.81 -35.19 -21.54
CA GLY A 1013 24.22 -36.18 -20.62
C GLY A 1013 25.07 -36.52 -19.40
N THR A 1014 26.15 -35.76 -19.15
CA THR A 1014 27.19 -36.06 -18.16
C THR A 1014 26.85 -35.61 -16.73
N TRP A 1015 25.85 -34.76 -16.56
CA TRP A 1015 25.32 -34.34 -15.27
C TRP A 1015 23.79 -34.42 -15.24
N HIS A 1016 23.25 -35.00 -14.17
CA HIS A 1016 21.81 -35.12 -13.94
C HIS A 1016 21.40 -34.22 -12.76
N PRO A 1017 20.91 -32.99 -13.00
CA PRO A 1017 20.47 -32.09 -11.94
C PRO A 1017 19.25 -32.63 -11.20
N LYS A 1018 19.10 -32.26 -9.90
CA LYS A 1018 17.88 -32.57 -9.13
C LYS A 1018 16.62 -32.01 -9.76
N SER A 1019 16.71 -30.81 -10.32
CA SER A 1019 15.64 -30.14 -11.07
C SER A 1019 16.17 -29.71 -12.44
N PRO A 1020 15.99 -30.52 -13.49
CA PRO A 1020 16.38 -30.16 -14.86
C PRO A 1020 15.77 -28.84 -15.33
N GLY A 1021 14.54 -28.56 -14.87
CA GLY A 1021 13.86 -27.29 -15.13
C GLY A 1021 14.60 -26.08 -14.56
N ASN A 1022 14.97 -26.13 -13.27
CA ASN A 1022 15.70 -25.04 -12.62
C ASN A 1022 17.07 -24.83 -13.27
N ALA A 1023 17.76 -25.91 -13.67
CA ALA A 1023 19.05 -25.82 -14.33
C ALA A 1023 18.95 -25.11 -15.70
N ILE A 1024 17.91 -25.40 -16.49
CA ILE A 1024 17.64 -24.70 -17.75
C ILE A 1024 17.32 -23.22 -17.50
N TRP A 1025 16.52 -22.90 -16.48
CA TRP A 1025 16.22 -21.52 -16.08
C TRP A 1025 17.47 -20.76 -15.65
N ALA A 1026 18.32 -21.36 -14.82
CA ALA A 1026 19.59 -20.76 -14.39
C ALA A 1026 20.48 -20.43 -15.58
N CYS A 1027 20.59 -21.32 -16.58
CA CYS A 1027 21.36 -21.07 -17.80
C CYS A 1027 20.80 -19.87 -18.61
N LEU A 1028 19.46 -19.75 -18.74
CA LEU A 1028 18.84 -18.62 -19.44
C LEU A 1028 19.09 -17.31 -18.71
N LEU A 1029 19.01 -17.32 -17.39
CA LEU A 1029 19.26 -16.16 -16.53
C LEU A 1029 20.73 -15.72 -16.63
N LEU A 1030 21.67 -16.66 -16.55
CA LEU A 1030 23.10 -16.38 -16.71
C LEU A 1030 23.43 -15.87 -18.12
N HIS A 1031 22.79 -16.40 -19.16
CA HIS A 1031 22.95 -15.90 -20.54
C HIS A 1031 22.53 -14.43 -20.65
N ASN A 1032 21.38 -14.06 -20.06
CA ASN A 1032 20.93 -12.68 -20.06
C ASN A 1032 21.81 -11.77 -19.21
N ILE A 1033 22.29 -12.23 -18.04
CA ILE A 1033 23.24 -11.47 -17.21
C ILE A 1033 24.51 -11.13 -17.99
N VAL A 1034 25.04 -12.07 -18.79
CA VAL A 1034 26.21 -11.81 -19.63
C VAL A 1034 25.92 -10.70 -20.64
N ILE A 1035 24.76 -10.72 -21.29
CA ILE A 1035 24.35 -9.68 -22.26
C ILE A 1035 24.14 -8.33 -21.57
N ASP A 1036 23.40 -8.30 -20.46
CA ASP A 1036 23.09 -7.07 -19.71
C ASP A 1036 24.38 -6.36 -19.24
N MET A 1037 25.39 -7.15 -18.85
CA MET A 1037 26.71 -6.65 -18.41
C MET A 1037 27.64 -6.26 -19.56
N GLU A 1038 27.47 -6.80 -20.78
CA GLU A 1038 28.21 -6.40 -21.99
C GLU A 1038 27.73 -5.05 -22.55
N GLU A 1039 26.45 -4.68 -22.36
CA GLU A 1039 25.87 -3.41 -22.82
C GLU A 1039 25.93 -2.25 -21.80
N GLY A 1040 26.42 -2.50 -20.57
CA GLY A 1040 26.63 -1.46 -19.54
C GLY A 1040 25.37 -0.95 -18.83
N GLU A 1041 24.23 -1.64 -18.94
CA GLU A 1041 22.98 -1.31 -18.23
C GLU A 1041 22.81 -2.24 -17.00
N GLY A 1042 23.32 -1.83 -15.83
CA GLY A 1042 22.96 -2.47 -14.56
C GLY A 1042 21.51 -2.16 -14.19
N ALA A 1043 20.60 -3.12 -14.34
CA ALA A 1043 19.17 -2.90 -14.09
C ALA A 1043 18.84 -2.84 -12.58
N PRO A 1044 17.99 -1.90 -12.13
CA PRO A 1044 17.52 -1.84 -10.74
C PRO A 1044 16.41 -2.86 -10.47
N PHE A 1045 16.45 -3.46 -9.27
CA PHE A 1045 15.39 -4.30 -8.70
C PHE A 1045 14.09 -3.50 -8.53
N SER A 1046 12.98 -4.01 -9.07
CA SER A 1046 11.62 -3.50 -8.85
C SER A 1046 10.74 -4.62 -8.30
N GLU A 1047 10.00 -4.33 -7.23
CA GLU A 1047 9.03 -5.23 -6.59
C GLU A 1047 7.89 -5.62 -7.54
N GLU A 1048 7.48 -6.90 -7.49
CA GLU A 1048 6.33 -7.44 -8.22
C GLU A 1048 5.00 -6.89 -7.68
N SER A 1049 4.13 -6.44 -8.59
CA SER A 1049 2.73 -6.16 -8.30
C SER A 1049 1.83 -7.22 -8.95
N ASP A 1050 0.92 -7.76 -8.16
CA ASP A 1050 -0.10 -8.75 -8.49
C ASP A 1050 -1.04 -8.28 -9.62
N TYR A 1051 -1.16 -9.05 -10.69
CA TYR A 1051 -2.00 -8.73 -11.86
C TYR A 1051 -3.07 -9.81 -12.10
N SER A 1052 -4.33 -9.50 -11.76
CA SER A 1052 -5.50 -10.27 -12.18
C SER A 1052 -6.46 -9.45 -13.06
N GLN A 1053 -6.84 -9.98 -14.24
CA GLN A 1053 -8.22 -10.15 -14.75
C GLN A 1053 -8.44 -9.94 -16.27
N GLN A 1054 -9.32 -10.82 -16.78
CA GLN A 1054 -10.23 -10.75 -17.95
C GLN A 1054 -9.68 -10.99 -19.38
N VAL A 1055 -10.09 -12.14 -19.93
CA VAL A 1055 -9.83 -12.64 -21.29
C VAL A 1055 -10.81 -12.02 -22.30
N ARG A 1056 -10.30 -11.46 -23.40
CA ARG A 1056 -11.09 -11.13 -24.60
C ARG A 1056 -10.63 -12.04 -25.75
N ARG A 1057 -11.54 -12.84 -26.31
CA ARG A 1057 -11.30 -13.59 -27.56
C ARG A 1057 -11.51 -12.65 -28.75
N LEU A 1058 -10.50 -12.44 -29.59
CA LEU A 1058 -10.59 -11.70 -30.86
C LEU A 1058 -10.32 -12.62 -32.06
N ALA A 1059 -11.00 -12.33 -33.17
CA ALA A 1059 -11.17 -13.20 -34.33
C ALA A 1059 -9.96 -13.23 -35.27
N ASN A 1060 -9.80 -14.35 -36.00
CA ASN A 1060 -8.74 -14.60 -36.99
C ASN A 1060 -8.65 -13.56 -38.13
N GLU A 1061 -9.70 -12.78 -38.40
CA GLU A 1061 -9.75 -11.82 -39.51
C GLU A 1061 -8.79 -10.62 -39.32
N ASP A 1062 -8.53 -10.20 -38.08
CA ASP A 1062 -7.62 -9.08 -37.79
C ASP A 1062 -6.14 -9.47 -37.97
N ALA A 1063 -5.81 -10.74 -37.76
CA ALA A 1063 -4.45 -11.26 -37.92
C ALA A 1063 -4.01 -11.28 -39.39
N VAL A 1064 -4.90 -11.72 -40.29
CA VAL A 1064 -4.66 -11.74 -41.73
C VAL A 1064 -4.47 -10.31 -42.26
N ARG A 1065 -5.38 -9.41 -41.87
CA ARG A 1065 -5.32 -7.98 -42.24
C ARG A 1065 -3.99 -7.33 -41.83
N THR A 1066 -3.55 -7.58 -40.59
CA THR A 1066 -2.30 -7.01 -40.06
C THR A 1066 -1.08 -7.51 -40.85
N ARG A 1067 -1.05 -8.80 -41.19
CA ARG A 1067 0.02 -9.39 -42.00
C ARG A 1067 0.06 -8.83 -43.42
N ASP A 1068 -1.09 -8.68 -44.07
CA ASP A 1068 -1.18 -8.15 -45.44
C ASP A 1068 -0.76 -6.68 -45.52
N VAL A 1069 -1.15 -5.85 -44.54
CA VAL A 1069 -0.70 -4.45 -44.42
C VAL A 1069 0.82 -4.37 -44.27
N LEU A 1070 1.42 -5.26 -43.47
CA LEU A 1070 2.87 -5.34 -43.30
C LEU A 1070 3.58 -5.83 -44.57
N ALA A 1071 2.99 -6.74 -45.33
CA ALA A 1071 3.56 -7.21 -46.59
C ALA A 1071 3.66 -6.07 -47.62
N GLN A 1072 2.60 -5.28 -47.77
CA GLN A 1072 2.59 -4.09 -48.63
C GLN A 1072 3.60 -3.03 -48.15
N TYR A 1073 3.72 -2.84 -46.84
CA TYR A 1073 4.74 -1.96 -46.26
C TYR A 1073 6.16 -2.42 -46.60
N CYS A 1074 6.45 -3.72 -46.50
CA CYS A 1074 7.78 -4.27 -46.78
C CYS A 1074 8.17 -4.06 -48.25
N LEU A 1075 7.23 -4.14 -49.18
CA LEU A 1075 7.48 -3.90 -50.60
C LEU A 1075 7.73 -2.42 -50.92
N THR A 1076 6.97 -1.51 -50.31
CA THR A 1076 7.05 -0.06 -50.57
C THR A 1076 8.24 0.63 -49.89
N SER A 1077 8.79 0.04 -48.84
CA SER A 1077 9.95 0.55 -48.08
C SER A 1077 11.33 0.14 -48.66
N MET A 1078 11.39 -0.29 -49.93
CA MET A 1078 12.64 -0.60 -50.62
C MET A 1078 13.49 0.66 -50.86
N PRO A 1079 14.81 0.66 -50.54
CA PRO A 1079 15.70 1.71 -51.03
C PRO A 1079 15.84 1.56 -52.55
N SER A 1080 15.57 2.63 -53.29
CA SER A 1080 15.86 2.73 -54.72
C SER A 1080 17.35 2.49 -54.97
N GLN A 1081 17.69 1.42 -55.69
CA GLN A 1081 18.99 1.30 -56.34
C GLN A 1081 19.11 2.43 -57.38
N SER A 1082 19.95 3.42 -57.11
CA SER A 1082 20.55 4.30 -58.10
C SER A 1082 22.02 4.48 -57.72
N GLY A 1083 22.90 4.16 -58.67
CA GLY A 1083 24.32 3.94 -58.44
C GLY A 1083 25.12 5.16 -58.03
N ASP A 1084 26.18 4.89 -57.27
CA ASP A 1084 27.49 5.44 -57.51
C ASP A 1084 28.51 4.35 -57.20
N ALA A 1085 29.21 3.91 -58.24
CA ALA A 1085 30.46 3.18 -58.12
C ALA A 1085 31.57 4.23 -58.17
N ASP A 1086 32.39 4.34 -57.12
CA ASP A 1086 33.85 4.40 -57.24
C ASP A 1086 34.56 4.48 -55.88
N GLN A 1087 35.49 3.53 -55.72
CA GLN A 1087 36.85 3.63 -55.15
C GLN A 1087 37.06 4.14 -53.71
N GLU A 1088 37.60 3.28 -52.85
CA GLU A 1088 38.98 3.45 -52.37
C GLU A 1088 39.56 2.14 -51.78
N GLN A 1089 40.86 1.98 -52.00
CA GLN A 1089 41.64 0.76 -51.99
C GLN A 1089 41.97 0.18 -50.60
N GLU A 1090 42.04 -1.15 -50.56
CA GLU A 1090 42.85 -1.90 -49.60
C GLU A 1090 44.33 -1.56 -49.76
N VAL A 1091 44.97 -1.10 -48.68
CA VAL A 1091 46.41 -1.27 -48.47
C VAL A 1091 46.60 -2.26 -47.34
N VAL A 1092 46.85 -3.52 -47.73
CA VAL A 1092 47.48 -4.53 -46.88
C VAL A 1092 48.99 -4.39 -47.06
N SER A 1093 49.69 -3.90 -46.04
CA SER A 1093 51.12 -4.14 -45.88
C SER A 1093 51.31 -5.26 -44.84
N SER A 1094 51.53 -6.46 -45.36
CA SER A 1094 52.25 -7.50 -44.63
C SER A 1094 53.73 -7.12 -44.60
N SER A 1095 54.37 -7.27 -43.44
CA SER A 1095 55.82 -7.33 -43.39
C SER A 1095 56.24 -8.49 -42.49
N GLY A 1096 57.05 -9.36 -43.09
CA GLY A 1096 57.80 -10.42 -42.45
C GLY A 1096 58.99 -10.77 -43.33
N GLY A 1097 60.14 -10.17 -43.03
CA GLY A 1097 61.49 -10.73 -43.23
C GLY A 1097 62.14 -10.64 -44.62
N ASN A 1098 63.03 -9.65 -44.79
CA ASN A 1098 64.48 -9.88 -44.95
C ASN A 1098 65.26 -8.58 -44.68
#